data_AF-W8KLI7-F1
#
_entry.id   AF-W8KLI7-F1
#
_cell.length_a   1.000
_cell.length_b   1.000
_cell.length_c   1.000
_cell.angle_alpha   90.00
_cell.angle_beta   90.00
_cell.angle_gamma   90.00
#
_symmetry.space_group_name_H-M   'P 1'
#
loop_
_entity.id
_entity.type
_entity.pdbx_description
1 polymer ?
#
loop_
_entity_poly.entity_id
_entity_poly.type
_entity_poly.pdbx_seq_one_letter_code
_entity_poly.pdbx_strand_id
1 'polypeptide(L)'
;MNTRARLSFMLPVLLMLSLGMALPVTADQRFMDKEDHPALKRIIGMDYERQKQVFERIGIPVSDDFYHCLCSRARYGSSTTSTSYHPAALPGWDDMYICGRPGGPCMTRGFGCWRNPLPSDPRIWRFCSGRDGYAGEDILEDLLGALSELPQAGIDYGQKLDECREHHSLRTSPDSIRDFQYGYDYLASQGVPVLPPPSSVTRELQREAEYDRQDLQRRLSRIEQRVEKELEVSLVQELGKELITHKHTHTAIAELARAVNKTAQQELSKELEDLQKASNGDQGQIIVLQSRLNRAEQEGARIETLLTGLGAAQDAHKLPGIFSDATSGDPRQMGQALIDTTDLVEKYFKKYQKSTGAAARQWRDMAAQGLSPEDARRFEQIIENEQVINTALSGVSTALKAGKWGAYAYDAYQDYKRLRAEADRMAASGRYTEAQARMLNAFNVMSDLSRRAAGRLPPGISEMSQFYAEALALPGQVDQMMRELVDRHDVMADISGTQAQTEAMRRFGEAHPNASLDRDDYLFRQAGLSAYIHQPGGGQRGIDRPYVLLPRADADPIYIDQRTRDRLMEAAYYFPLANDRRMTDADVEELLRNVGDAGTSLAIDDWRRAAEKRLKDAAYAGQRAELIGPDEISMQTLTAFSSVVWESLPERCQFSRSTEKRLLRAYARQPEAVESWIREHGLALTVAEARRDARQGQ
;
A
#
# COMPACT_ATOMS: atom_id res chain seq x y z
N MET A 1 70.96 3.33 -24.57
CA MET A 1 70.26 2.88 -25.81
C MET A 1 68.92 2.33 -25.36
N ASN A 2 67.85 3.13 -25.43
CA ASN A 2 66.74 3.00 -26.41
C ASN A 2 66.29 1.54 -26.58
N THR A 3 65.09 1.12 -26.16
CA THR A 3 63.81 1.63 -26.68
C THR A 3 62.66 1.56 -25.66
N ARG A 4 61.81 2.60 -25.75
CA ARG A 4 60.50 2.74 -25.12
C ARG A 4 59.46 1.86 -25.85
N ALA A 5 58.50 1.30 -25.12
CA ALA A 5 57.14 1.14 -25.59
C ALA A 5 56.16 1.31 -24.42
N ARG A 6 55.20 2.21 -24.65
CA ARG A 6 54.16 2.69 -23.72
C ARG A 6 52.99 1.71 -23.70
N LEU A 7 52.37 1.54 -22.53
CA LEU A 7 50.92 1.43 -22.38
C LEU A 7 50.53 1.59 -20.90
N SER A 8 50.48 2.85 -20.48
CA SER A 8 49.60 3.31 -19.41
C SER A 8 48.26 3.69 -20.05
N PHE A 9 47.15 3.23 -19.49
CA PHE A 9 45.82 3.88 -19.40
C PHE A 9 44.77 2.77 -19.23
N MET A 10 44.42 2.43 -17.98
CA MET A 10 43.08 1.98 -17.51
C MET A 10 43.13 1.39 -16.08
N LEU A 11 43.66 2.11 -15.09
CA LEU A 11 43.52 1.72 -13.68
C LEU A 11 43.73 2.94 -12.77
N PRO A 12 42.76 3.87 -12.69
CA PRO A 12 42.30 4.32 -11.37
C PRO A 12 40.83 4.78 -11.41
N VAL A 13 39.88 3.84 -11.37
CA VAL A 13 38.46 4.17 -11.07
C VAL A 13 37.87 3.23 -10.01
N LEU A 14 38.44 2.04 -9.78
CA LEU A 14 37.90 1.08 -8.82
C LEU A 14 38.39 1.21 -7.36
N LEU A 15 39.28 2.15 -7.05
CA LEU A 15 39.87 2.28 -5.69
C LEU A 15 39.43 3.54 -4.92
N MET A 16 38.46 4.30 -5.43
CA MET A 16 37.85 5.46 -4.77
C MET A 16 36.43 5.19 -4.21
N LEU A 17 35.91 3.97 -4.33
CA LEU A 17 34.55 3.60 -3.89
C LEU A 17 34.47 2.86 -2.55
N SER A 18 35.60 2.61 -1.87
CA SER A 18 35.65 1.88 -0.59
C SER A 18 35.82 2.74 0.67
N LEU A 19 35.68 4.07 0.56
CA LEU A 19 35.73 5.00 1.70
C LEU A 19 34.47 5.89 1.76
N GLY A 20 33.31 5.29 1.47
CA GLY A 20 32.03 5.85 1.87
C GLY A 20 31.92 5.76 3.38
N MET A 21 32.01 6.91 4.05
CA MET A 21 31.77 7.06 5.48
C MET A 21 30.49 6.33 5.87
N ALA A 22 30.63 5.23 6.61
CA ALA A 22 29.56 4.72 7.46
C ALA A 22 29.35 5.74 8.58
N LEU A 23 28.57 6.78 8.30
CA LEU A 23 27.88 7.49 9.37
C LEU A 23 26.94 6.46 10.01
N PRO A 24 26.99 6.25 11.34
CA PRO A 24 25.95 5.49 12.01
C PRO A 24 24.65 6.29 11.87
N VAL A 25 23.81 5.93 10.91
CA VAL A 25 22.40 6.29 10.92
C VAL A 25 21.74 5.37 11.96
N THR A 26 22.11 5.57 13.21
CA THR A 26 21.37 5.10 14.39
C THR A 26 20.87 6.33 15.12
N ALA A 27 20.11 7.15 14.40
CA ALA A 27 19.19 8.08 15.02
C ALA A 27 17.81 7.49 14.76
N ASP A 28 17.29 6.87 15.81
CA ASP A 28 15.92 6.44 16.03
C ASP A 28 14.91 7.42 15.39
N GLN A 29 14.63 7.26 14.10
CA GLN A 29 13.51 7.96 13.45
C GLN A 29 12.25 7.25 13.90
N ARG A 30 11.81 7.52 15.14
CA ARG A 30 10.45 7.24 15.57
C ARG A 30 9.51 7.99 14.62
N PHE A 31 8.99 7.27 13.65
CA PHE A 31 7.96 7.78 12.74
C PHE A 31 6.73 8.06 13.60
N MET A 32 6.30 9.32 13.65
CA MET A 32 4.97 9.66 14.17
C MET A 32 3.94 8.86 13.38
N ASP A 33 2.99 8.23 14.06
CA ASP A 33 1.96 7.48 13.37
C ASP A 33 1.10 8.43 12.52
N LYS A 34 0.49 7.93 11.44
CA LYS A 34 -0.39 8.74 10.57
C LYS A 34 -1.52 9.41 11.36
N GLU A 35 -1.90 8.82 12.49
CA GLU A 35 -2.96 9.30 13.40
C GLU A 35 -2.52 10.44 14.32
N ASP A 36 -1.21 10.56 14.59
CA ASP A 36 -0.64 11.62 15.41
C ASP A 36 -0.58 12.96 14.65
N HIS A 37 -0.46 12.87 13.32
CA HIS A 37 -0.23 14.00 12.43
C HIS A 37 -1.38 15.04 12.42
N PRO A 38 -2.67 14.66 12.40
CA PRO A 38 -3.78 15.61 12.52
C PRO A 38 -3.86 16.30 13.89
N ALA A 39 -3.57 15.59 14.98
CA ALA A 39 -3.63 16.13 16.33
C ALA A 39 -2.51 17.15 16.57
N LEU A 40 -1.27 16.79 16.19
CA LEU A 40 -0.13 17.71 16.23
C LEU A 40 -0.34 18.91 15.31
N LYS A 41 -0.88 18.72 14.10
CA LYS A 41 -1.19 19.83 13.19
C LYS A 41 -2.21 20.80 13.79
N ARG A 42 -3.18 20.32 14.57
CA ARG A 42 -4.13 21.19 15.29
C ARG A 42 -3.43 22.00 16.37
N ILE A 43 -2.56 21.40 17.18
CA ILE A 43 -1.82 22.11 18.24
C ILE A 43 -0.82 23.11 17.65
N ILE A 44 0.01 22.66 16.71
CA ILE A 44 1.03 23.51 16.09
C ILE A 44 0.38 24.63 15.27
N GLY A 45 -0.82 24.39 14.73
CA GLY A 45 -1.61 25.38 14.03
C GLY A 45 -2.40 26.34 14.92
N MET A 46 -2.35 26.22 16.26
CA MET A 46 -3.01 27.16 17.16
C MET A 46 -2.33 28.53 17.12
N ASP A 47 -3.07 29.57 17.52
CA ASP A 47 -2.42 30.85 17.82
C ASP A 47 -1.45 30.69 19.00
N TYR A 48 -0.41 31.51 19.00
CA TYR A 48 0.73 31.41 19.92
C TYR A 48 0.31 31.43 21.40
N GLU A 49 -0.63 32.30 21.78
CA GLU A 49 -1.09 32.41 23.16
C GLU A 49 -1.84 31.16 23.61
N ARG A 50 -2.74 30.62 22.77
CA ARG A 50 -3.38 29.33 23.05
C ARG A 50 -2.38 28.20 23.12
N GLN A 51 -1.38 28.19 22.24
CA GLN A 51 -0.36 27.16 22.25
C GLN A 51 0.45 27.19 23.56
N LYS A 52 0.82 28.38 24.04
CA LYS A 52 1.50 28.56 25.32
C LYS A 52 0.64 28.10 26.50
N GLN A 53 -0.65 28.45 26.50
CA GLN A 53 -1.61 27.98 27.51
C GLN A 53 -1.74 26.44 27.51
N VAL A 54 -1.72 25.81 26.33
CA VAL A 54 -1.70 24.34 26.23
C VAL A 54 -0.42 23.79 26.87
N PHE A 55 0.75 24.33 26.54
CA PHE A 55 2.03 23.91 27.12
C PHE A 55 2.11 24.09 28.65
N GLU A 56 1.65 25.23 29.16
CA GLU A 56 1.60 25.50 30.61
C GLU A 56 0.65 24.53 31.32
N ARG A 57 -0.52 24.25 30.73
CA ARG A 57 -1.53 23.37 31.31
C ARG A 57 -1.08 21.91 31.37
N ILE A 58 -0.29 21.47 30.40
CA ILE A 58 0.26 20.11 30.35
C ILE A 58 1.61 20.00 31.08
N GLY A 59 2.05 21.07 31.76
CA GLY A 59 3.27 21.05 32.56
C GLY A 59 4.56 20.92 31.74
N ILE A 60 4.54 21.32 30.46
CA ILE A 60 5.69 21.35 29.56
C ILE A 60 6.20 22.80 29.50
N PRO A 61 7.12 23.23 30.38
CA PRO A 61 7.69 24.57 30.29
C PRO A 61 8.57 24.65 29.03
N VAL A 62 8.18 25.53 28.10
CA VAL A 62 8.93 25.77 26.86
C VAL A 62 9.72 27.06 27.01
N SER A 63 11.05 26.98 26.83
CA SER A 63 11.93 28.16 26.95
C SER A 63 11.80 29.10 25.75
N ASP A 64 12.13 30.37 25.94
CA ASP A 64 12.23 31.35 24.86
C ASP A 64 13.26 30.94 23.80
N ASP A 65 14.34 30.24 24.20
CA ASP A 65 15.37 29.71 23.31
C ASP A 65 14.81 28.66 22.35
N PHE A 66 13.91 27.79 22.83
CA PHE A 66 13.21 26.84 21.97
C PHE A 66 12.38 27.56 20.91
N TYR A 67 11.58 28.57 21.31
CA TYR A 67 10.82 29.37 20.34
C TYR A 67 11.73 30.14 19.38
N HIS A 68 12.87 30.64 19.86
CA HIS A 68 13.87 31.27 19.02
C HIS A 68 14.43 30.31 17.97
N CYS A 69 14.74 29.07 18.35
CA CYS A 69 15.14 28.02 17.42
C CYS A 69 14.06 27.78 16.36
N LEU A 70 12.79 27.64 16.76
CA LEU A 70 11.67 27.44 15.82
C LEU A 70 11.61 28.56 14.79
N CYS A 71 11.62 29.82 15.24
CA CYS A 71 11.53 30.98 14.37
C CYS A 71 12.74 31.11 13.44
N SER A 72 13.96 30.86 13.94
CA SER A 72 15.18 30.91 13.14
C SER A 72 15.18 29.82 12.05
N ARG A 73 14.72 28.61 12.38
CA ARG A 73 14.68 27.47 11.45
C ARG A 73 13.55 27.50 10.45
N ALA A 74 12.46 28.21 10.74
CA ALA A 74 11.39 28.46 9.79
C ALA A 74 11.88 29.21 8.53
N ARG A 75 12.99 29.96 8.65
CA ARG A 75 13.63 30.71 7.55
C ARG A 75 12.62 31.60 6.81
N TYR A 76 11.74 32.27 7.54
CA TYR A 76 10.85 33.26 6.96
C TYR A 76 11.68 34.37 6.27
N GLY A 77 11.35 34.69 5.02
CA GLY A 77 12.03 35.72 4.23
C GLY A 77 13.16 35.19 3.33
N SER A 78 14.03 36.09 2.88
CA SER A 78 15.21 35.76 2.04
C SER A 78 16.43 35.44 2.90
N SER A 79 17.49 34.93 2.27
CA SER A 79 18.78 34.64 2.93
C SER A 79 19.45 35.85 3.62
N THR A 80 19.03 37.07 3.28
CA THR A 80 19.52 38.32 3.89
C THR A 80 18.66 38.80 5.07
N THR A 81 17.59 38.09 5.40
CA THR A 81 16.73 38.42 6.55
C THR A 81 17.11 37.59 7.78
N SER A 82 16.99 38.19 8.95
CA SER A 82 17.15 37.50 10.24
C SER A 82 15.78 37.26 10.84
N THR A 83 15.50 36.02 11.27
CA THR A 83 14.26 35.68 11.96
C THR A 83 14.55 35.28 13.39
N SER A 84 13.83 35.86 14.33
CA SER A 84 14.00 35.65 15.77
C SER A 84 12.64 35.59 16.46
N TYR A 85 12.58 34.93 17.61
CA TYR A 85 11.40 34.95 18.46
C TYR A 85 11.31 36.28 19.22
N HIS A 86 10.16 36.94 19.15
CA HIS A 86 9.84 38.14 19.90
C HIS A 86 8.30 38.32 20.00
N PRO A 87 7.64 37.87 21.08
CA PRO A 87 6.18 37.77 21.15
C PRO A 87 5.48 39.13 21.25
N ALA A 88 6.13 40.12 21.87
CA ALA A 88 5.56 41.47 22.01
C ALA A 88 5.76 42.32 20.74
N ALA A 89 4.93 43.36 20.59
CA ALA A 89 5.20 44.45 19.66
C ALA A 89 6.48 45.20 20.08
N LEU A 90 7.24 45.73 19.11
CA LEU A 90 8.44 46.51 19.43
C LEU A 90 8.04 47.92 19.88
N PRO A 91 8.41 48.36 21.09
CA PRO A 91 8.15 49.73 21.51
C PRO A 91 8.97 50.71 20.68
N GLY A 92 8.37 51.86 20.32
CA GLY A 92 9.04 52.96 19.63
C GLY A 92 9.16 52.82 18.11
N TRP A 93 8.51 51.83 17.50
CA TRP A 93 8.35 51.75 16.04
C TRP A 93 7.08 52.45 15.58
N ASP A 94 7.14 53.12 14.43
CA ASP A 94 5.97 53.73 13.79
C ASP A 94 4.91 52.66 13.47
N ASP A 95 3.64 52.92 13.82
CA ASP A 95 2.47 52.06 13.59
C ASP A 95 2.26 51.66 12.12
N MET A 96 2.91 52.38 11.19
CA MET A 96 2.97 52.02 9.78
C MET A 96 3.79 50.74 9.51
N TYR A 97 4.71 50.35 10.39
CA TYR A 97 5.48 49.11 10.26
C TYR A 97 4.81 47.96 11.01
N ILE A 98 4.71 46.80 10.35
CA ILE A 98 3.99 45.61 10.85
C ILE A 98 4.53 45.11 12.21
N CYS A 99 5.80 45.38 12.54
CA CYS A 99 6.38 45.00 13.83
C CYS A 99 5.99 45.86 15.04
N GLY A 100 5.42 47.05 14.81
CA GLY A 100 4.80 47.85 15.86
C GLY A 100 3.43 47.30 16.29
N ARG A 101 2.86 46.35 15.54
CA ARG A 101 1.56 45.75 15.82
C ARG A 101 1.69 44.37 16.48
N PRO A 102 0.75 43.98 17.36
CA PRO A 102 0.63 42.60 17.83
C PRO A 102 0.47 41.62 16.65
N GLY A 103 1.04 40.43 16.77
CA GLY A 103 0.96 39.40 15.73
C GLY A 103 1.77 38.16 16.09
N GLY A 104 2.00 37.28 15.10
CA GLY A 104 2.75 36.05 15.29
C GLY A 104 4.13 36.27 15.94
N PRO A 105 4.65 35.30 16.70
CA PRO A 105 5.82 35.51 17.57
C PRO A 105 7.15 35.50 16.80
N CYS A 106 7.19 35.04 15.55
CA CYS A 106 8.40 35.00 14.75
C CYS A 106 8.57 36.30 13.97
N MET A 107 9.54 37.11 14.39
CA MET A 107 9.83 38.40 13.79
C MET A 107 10.97 38.29 12.79
N THR A 108 10.73 38.75 11.57
CA THR A 108 11.72 38.73 10.48
C THR A 108 12.15 40.17 10.15
N ARG A 109 13.45 40.45 10.19
CA ARG A 109 14.07 41.77 9.96
C ARG A 109 15.04 41.73 8.77
N GLY A 110 15.01 42.76 7.91
CA GLY A 110 15.93 42.94 6.78
C GLY A 110 15.51 44.10 5.86
N PHE A 111 14.70 43.82 4.84
CA PHE A 111 14.13 44.84 3.92
C PHE A 111 12.87 45.53 4.47
N GLY A 112 12.67 45.48 5.78
CA GLY A 112 11.43 45.77 6.46
C GLY A 112 11.31 44.90 7.70
N CYS A 113 10.15 44.95 8.34
CA CYS A 113 9.88 44.16 9.53
C CYS A 113 8.50 43.52 9.43
N TRP A 114 8.46 42.20 9.56
CA TRP A 114 7.27 41.36 9.43
C TRP A 114 7.15 40.43 10.64
N ARG A 115 5.92 40.02 10.94
CA ARG A 115 5.61 39.04 11.99
C ARG A 115 4.96 37.82 11.35
N ASN A 116 5.43 36.64 11.72
CA ASN A 116 5.00 35.34 11.19
C ASN A 116 4.53 34.43 12.34
N PRO A 117 3.60 33.50 12.08
CA PRO A 117 3.24 32.45 13.05
C PRO A 117 4.43 31.52 13.32
N LEU A 118 4.30 30.63 14.29
CA LEU A 118 5.26 29.53 14.46
C LEU A 118 5.18 28.56 13.25
N PRO A 119 6.29 27.88 12.90
CA PRO A 119 6.30 26.93 11.79
C PRO A 119 5.37 25.75 12.05
N SER A 120 4.66 25.29 11.02
CA SER A 120 3.81 24.10 11.11
C SER A 120 4.50 22.78 10.76
N ASP A 121 5.79 22.82 10.39
CA ASP A 121 6.56 21.64 9.99
C ASP A 121 7.09 20.89 11.23
N PRO A 122 6.62 19.65 11.52
CA PRO A 122 7.04 18.88 12.68
C PRO A 122 8.55 18.63 12.76
N ARG A 123 9.24 18.61 11.60
CA ARG A 123 10.70 18.41 11.55
C ARG A 123 11.48 19.54 12.21
N ILE A 124 10.94 20.77 12.14
CA ILE A 124 11.55 21.94 12.79
C ILE A 124 11.39 21.84 14.30
N TRP A 125 10.22 21.40 14.76
CA TRP A 125 9.93 21.20 16.18
C TRP A 125 10.83 20.15 16.83
N ARG A 126 10.93 18.97 16.21
CA ARG A 126 11.81 17.89 16.70
C ARG A 126 13.29 18.29 16.67
N PHE A 127 13.70 19.05 15.65
CA PHE A 127 15.08 19.56 15.60
C PHE A 127 15.37 20.51 16.78
N CYS A 128 14.42 21.38 17.11
CA CYS A 128 14.60 22.35 18.19
C CYS A 128 14.44 21.74 19.59
N SER A 129 13.67 20.67 19.75
CA SER A 129 13.52 19.99 21.04
C SER A 129 14.81 19.30 21.49
N GLY A 130 15.59 18.76 20.56
CA GLY A 130 16.86 18.09 20.86
C GLY A 130 18.05 19.01 21.10
N ARG A 131 17.89 20.34 20.94
CA ARG A 131 19.02 21.29 20.97
C ARG A 131 19.14 22.05 22.29
N ASP A 132 18.04 22.55 22.86
CA ASP A 132 18.12 23.55 23.93
C ASP A 132 16.96 23.43 24.94
N GLY A 133 17.30 23.16 26.21
CA GLY A 133 16.52 23.53 27.41
C GLY A 133 15.17 22.84 27.66
N TYR A 134 14.66 22.03 26.74
CA TYR A 134 13.54 21.15 27.02
C TYR A 134 14.02 19.95 27.84
N ALA A 135 13.40 19.68 28.99
CA ALA A 135 13.82 18.59 29.88
C ALA A 135 13.41 17.19 29.37
N GLY A 136 12.56 17.11 28.33
CA GLY A 136 12.13 15.85 27.71
C GLY A 136 12.89 15.51 26.42
N GLU A 137 12.72 14.29 25.92
CA GLU A 137 13.39 13.78 24.71
C GLU A 137 12.81 14.37 23.41
N ASP A 138 11.48 14.52 23.32
CA ASP A 138 10.77 15.08 22.16
C ASP A 138 9.47 15.77 22.60
N ILE A 139 9.40 17.10 22.42
CA ILE A 139 8.24 17.91 22.78
C ILE A 139 6.96 17.49 22.04
N LEU A 140 7.08 16.90 20.84
CA LEU A 140 5.94 16.40 20.08
C LEU A 140 5.41 15.10 20.68
N GLU A 141 6.27 14.23 21.21
CA GLU A 141 5.84 13.01 21.91
C GLU A 141 5.15 13.37 23.23
N ASP A 142 5.70 14.32 23.98
CA ASP A 142 5.09 14.74 25.24
C ASP A 142 3.77 15.49 25.02
N LEU A 143 3.64 16.26 23.93
CA LEU A 143 2.37 16.84 23.48
C LEU A 143 1.33 15.77 23.14
N LEU A 144 1.73 14.70 22.44
CA LEU A 144 0.84 13.59 22.12
C LEU A 144 0.42 12.81 23.37
N GLY A 145 1.36 12.61 24.30
CA GLY A 145 1.08 12.04 25.62
C GLY A 145 0.02 12.84 26.36
N ALA A 146 0.24 14.14 26.54
CA ALA A 146 -0.70 15.00 27.23
C ALA A 146 -2.06 15.13 26.51
N LEU A 147 -2.07 15.12 25.18
CA LEU A 147 -3.32 15.11 24.38
C LEU A 147 -4.14 13.83 24.56
N SER A 148 -3.46 12.70 24.79
CA SER A 148 -4.11 11.41 25.05
C SER A 148 -4.70 11.33 26.47
N GLU A 149 -4.21 12.18 27.38
CA GLU A 149 -4.69 12.29 28.77
C GLU A 149 -5.89 13.23 28.93
N LEU A 150 -6.14 14.13 27.98
CA LEU A 150 -7.32 15.01 28.03
C LEU A 150 -8.59 14.20 27.68
N PRO A 151 -9.67 14.25 28.48
CA PRO A 151 -10.95 13.64 28.13
C PRO A 151 -11.51 14.34 26.88
N GLN A 152 -11.33 13.72 25.72
CA GLN A 152 -11.82 14.29 24.48
C GLN A 152 -13.34 14.09 24.41
N ALA A 153 -14.09 15.20 24.40
CA ALA A 153 -15.50 15.17 24.08
C ALA A 153 -15.68 14.54 22.69
N GLY A 154 -16.39 13.40 22.62
CA GLY A 154 -16.64 12.69 21.36
C GLY A 154 -15.85 11.41 21.13
N ILE A 155 -15.14 10.86 22.14
CA ILE A 155 -14.57 9.50 22.02
C ILE A 155 -15.71 8.49 21.87
N ASP A 156 -15.72 7.78 20.75
CA ASP A 156 -16.57 6.61 20.55
C ASP A 156 -15.95 5.41 21.29
N TYR A 157 -16.36 5.21 22.54
CA TYR A 157 -15.91 4.07 23.34
C TYR A 157 -16.38 2.72 22.79
N GLY A 158 -17.37 2.69 21.90
CA GLY A 158 -17.73 1.46 21.17
C GLY A 158 -16.61 1.05 20.21
N GLN A 159 -16.10 2.01 19.43
CA GLN A 159 -14.94 1.80 18.56
C GLN A 159 -13.69 1.44 19.38
N LYS A 160 -13.42 2.15 20.49
CA LYS A 160 -12.26 1.85 21.35
C LYS A 160 -12.32 0.48 21.98
N LEU A 161 -13.52 0.01 22.35
CA LEU A 161 -13.71 -1.35 22.83
C LEU A 161 -13.41 -2.39 21.74
N ASP A 162 -13.84 -2.14 20.50
CA ASP A 162 -13.52 -3.01 19.36
C ASP A 162 -11.99 -3.08 19.10
N GLU A 163 -11.32 -1.93 19.07
CA GLU A 163 -9.85 -1.84 18.92
C GLU A 163 -9.14 -2.59 20.06
N CYS A 164 -9.56 -2.38 21.30
CA CYS A 164 -8.97 -3.01 22.47
C CYS A 164 -9.16 -4.54 22.48
N ARG A 165 -10.34 -5.03 22.08
CA ARG A 165 -10.62 -6.46 21.93
C ARG A 165 -9.85 -7.08 20.78
N GLU A 166 -9.69 -6.35 19.68
CA GLU A 166 -8.85 -6.77 18.58
C GLU A 166 -7.40 -6.94 19.02
N HIS A 167 -6.85 -6.00 19.78
CA HIS A 167 -5.50 -6.10 20.34
C HIS A 167 -5.34 -7.26 21.33
N HIS A 168 -6.32 -7.48 22.20
CA HIS A 168 -6.33 -8.66 23.08
C HIS A 168 -6.35 -9.95 22.25
N SER A 169 -7.26 -10.06 21.27
CA SER A 169 -7.31 -11.21 20.37
C SER A 169 -5.97 -11.45 19.68
N LEU A 170 -5.29 -10.40 19.23
CA LEU A 170 -3.96 -10.49 18.61
C LEU A 170 -2.83 -10.85 19.59
N ARG A 171 -3.06 -10.83 20.91
CA ARG A 171 -2.07 -11.18 21.93
C ARG A 171 -2.38 -12.50 22.63
N THR A 172 -3.65 -12.85 22.76
CA THR A 172 -4.10 -14.08 23.39
C THR A 172 -4.50 -15.15 22.39
N SER A 173 -4.61 -14.82 21.10
CA SER A 173 -4.54 -15.85 20.07
C SER A 173 -3.25 -16.62 20.37
N PRO A 174 -3.30 -17.96 20.50
CA PRO A 174 -2.16 -18.80 20.87
C PRO A 174 -1.13 -18.87 19.73
N ASP A 175 -0.76 -17.71 19.17
CA ASP A 175 0.07 -17.49 17.99
C ASP A 175 1.51 -17.89 18.32
N SER A 176 1.73 -19.20 18.33
CA SER A 176 3.06 -19.81 18.28
C SER A 176 3.88 -19.12 17.19
N ILE A 177 3.30 -18.75 16.05
CA ILE A 177 4.08 -18.24 14.93
C ILE A 177 4.57 -16.81 15.16
N ARG A 178 3.72 -15.92 15.68
CA ARG A 178 4.16 -14.53 15.91
C ARG A 178 5.16 -14.47 17.05
N ASP A 179 4.94 -15.24 18.12
CA ASP A 179 5.91 -15.36 19.19
C ASP A 179 7.19 -16.05 18.72
N PHE A 180 7.11 -17.06 17.85
CA PHE A 180 8.31 -17.71 17.31
C PHE A 180 9.09 -16.76 16.41
N GLN A 181 8.43 -16.02 15.51
CA GLN A 181 9.08 -15.02 14.66
C GLN A 181 9.73 -13.92 15.50
N TYR A 182 9.00 -13.41 16.48
CA TYR A 182 9.47 -12.35 17.35
C TYR A 182 10.62 -12.82 18.26
N GLY A 183 10.51 -14.02 18.82
CA GLY A 183 11.57 -14.67 19.58
C GLY A 183 12.80 -14.97 18.72
N TYR A 184 12.60 -15.35 17.46
CA TYR A 184 13.64 -15.55 16.47
C TYR A 184 14.40 -14.23 16.19
N ASP A 185 13.67 -13.15 15.87
CA ASP A 185 14.23 -11.83 15.60
C ASP A 185 14.99 -11.30 16.82
N TYR A 186 14.42 -11.52 18.02
CA TYR A 186 15.07 -11.16 19.26
C TYR A 186 16.37 -11.94 19.48
N LEU A 187 16.38 -13.27 19.33
CA LEU A 187 17.61 -14.07 19.44
C LEU A 187 18.67 -13.66 18.42
N ALA A 188 18.25 -13.36 17.18
CA ALA A 188 19.14 -12.84 16.14
C ALA A 188 19.80 -11.52 16.58
N SER A 189 19.02 -10.60 17.18
CA SER A 189 19.53 -9.33 17.71
C SER A 189 20.54 -9.52 18.85
N GLN A 190 20.45 -10.64 19.58
CA GLN A 190 21.40 -11.03 20.62
C GLN A 190 22.63 -11.77 20.08
N GLY A 191 22.78 -11.87 18.76
CA GLY A 191 23.91 -12.54 18.11
C GLY A 191 23.81 -14.07 18.08
N VAL A 192 22.66 -14.65 18.43
CA VAL A 192 22.43 -16.09 18.28
C VAL A 192 22.38 -16.42 16.78
N PRO A 193 23.12 -17.43 16.30
CA PRO A 193 23.20 -17.76 14.89
C PRO A 193 21.92 -18.48 14.43
N VAL A 194 20.86 -17.72 14.23
CA VAL A 194 19.57 -18.24 13.79
C VAL A 194 19.56 -18.49 12.27
N LEU A 195 18.97 -19.62 11.86
CA LEU A 195 18.79 -19.99 10.45
C LEU A 195 17.32 -19.83 10.06
N PRO A 196 17.00 -19.40 8.84
CA PRO A 196 15.60 -19.33 8.42
C PRO A 196 14.95 -20.72 8.51
N PRO A 197 13.66 -20.85 8.87
CA PRO A 197 13.02 -22.14 9.04
C PRO A 197 12.99 -22.93 7.72
N PRO A 198 13.34 -24.23 7.70
CA PRO A 198 13.27 -25.04 6.50
C PRO A 198 11.82 -25.27 6.09
N SER A 199 11.57 -25.75 4.87
CA SER A 199 10.22 -25.94 4.33
C SER A 199 9.37 -26.94 5.13
N SER A 200 9.98 -27.90 5.83
CA SER A 200 9.26 -28.83 6.73
C SER A 200 8.71 -28.12 7.96
N VAL A 201 9.56 -27.36 8.67
CA VAL A 201 9.17 -26.52 9.82
C VAL A 201 8.19 -25.44 9.38
N THR A 202 8.46 -24.79 8.25
CA THR A 202 7.58 -23.77 7.69
C THR A 202 6.20 -24.34 7.38
N ARG A 203 6.07 -25.57 6.86
CA ARG A 203 4.75 -26.22 6.65
C ARG A 203 4.05 -26.60 7.94
N GLU A 204 4.78 -26.92 8.99
CA GLU A 204 4.23 -27.18 10.33
C GLU A 204 3.70 -25.89 10.94
N LEU A 205 4.53 -24.83 10.97
CA LEU A 205 4.13 -23.47 11.35
C LEU A 205 2.97 -22.97 10.47
N GLN A 206 3.00 -23.15 9.15
CA GLN A 206 1.92 -22.71 8.26
C GLN A 206 0.60 -23.44 8.49
N ARG A 207 0.63 -24.73 8.88
CA ARG A 207 -0.58 -25.47 9.26
C ARG A 207 -1.19 -24.93 10.55
N GLU A 208 -0.35 -24.48 11.48
CA GLU A 208 -0.83 -23.71 12.65
C GLU A 208 -1.35 -22.32 12.23
N ALA A 209 -0.71 -21.67 11.25
CA ALA A 209 -1.05 -20.35 10.72
C ALA A 209 -2.32 -20.32 9.88
N GLU A 210 -2.81 -21.49 9.44
CA GLU A 210 -3.90 -21.57 8.48
C GLU A 210 -5.20 -21.02 9.07
N TYR A 211 -5.31 -20.99 10.41
CA TYR A 211 -6.35 -20.29 11.16
C TYR A 211 -6.23 -18.75 11.04
N ASP A 212 -5.04 -18.20 11.19
CA ASP A 212 -4.77 -16.76 11.03
C ASP A 212 -4.91 -16.32 9.59
N ARG A 213 -4.58 -17.19 8.64
CA ARG A 213 -4.78 -16.93 7.22
C ARG A 213 -6.27 -16.79 6.90
N GLN A 214 -7.14 -17.55 7.56
CA GLN A 214 -8.59 -17.39 7.42
C GLN A 214 -9.09 -16.09 8.08
N ASP A 215 -8.52 -15.65 9.21
CA ASP A 215 -8.87 -14.35 9.80
C ASP A 215 -8.36 -13.16 8.98
N LEU A 216 -7.11 -13.21 8.53
CA LEU A 216 -6.52 -12.22 7.64
C LEU A 216 -7.26 -12.17 6.31
N GLN A 217 -7.66 -13.31 5.74
CA GLN A 217 -8.54 -13.36 4.57
C GLN A 217 -9.89 -12.71 4.87
N ARG A 218 -10.50 -12.97 6.03
CA ARG A 218 -11.75 -12.28 6.43
C ARG A 218 -11.55 -10.76 6.59
N ARG A 219 -10.41 -10.29 7.10
CA ARG A 219 -10.07 -8.86 7.21
C ARG A 219 -9.82 -8.22 5.84
N LEU A 220 -9.01 -8.88 5.00
CA LEU A 220 -8.74 -8.44 3.64
C LEU A 220 -10.02 -8.42 2.82
N SER A 221 -10.90 -9.42 2.92
CA SER A 221 -12.21 -9.39 2.27
C SER A 221 -13.08 -8.23 2.75
N ARG A 222 -13.05 -7.86 4.04
CA ARG A 222 -13.76 -6.68 4.55
C ARG A 222 -13.19 -5.36 4.01
N ILE A 223 -11.87 -5.26 3.91
CA ILE A 223 -11.20 -4.08 3.32
C ILE A 223 -11.48 -4.02 1.81
N GLU A 224 -11.41 -5.15 1.11
CA GLU A 224 -11.72 -5.28 -0.31
C GLU A 224 -13.17 -4.87 -0.60
N GLN A 225 -14.14 -5.35 0.20
CA GLN A 225 -15.55 -4.93 0.08
C GLN A 225 -15.72 -3.42 0.32
N ARG A 226 -14.93 -2.83 1.22
CA ARG A 226 -14.97 -1.38 1.48
C ARG A 226 -14.38 -0.60 0.32
N VAL A 227 -13.22 -1.01 -0.20
CA VAL A 227 -12.56 -0.39 -1.36
C VAL A 227 -13.42 -0.53 -2.61
N GLU A 228 -14.02 -1.70 -2.85
CA GLU A 228 -14.95 -1.96 -3.95
C GLU A 228 -16.15 -1.01 -3.86
N LYS A 229 -16.80 -0.93 -2.69
CA LYS A 229 -17.91 -0.01 -2.45
C LYS A 229 -17.52 1.47 -2.59
N GLU A 230 -16.32 1.86 -2.16
CA GLU A 230 -15.82 3.23 -2.29
C GLU A 230 -15.45 3.57 -3.74
N LEU A 231 -14.90 2.62 -4.50
CA LEU A 231 -14.65 2.76 -5.95
C LEU A 231 -15.96 2.87 -6.73
N GLU A 232 -16.95 2.04 -6.41
CA GLU A 232 -18.29 2.09 -7.01
C GLU A 232 -18.97 3.43 -6.75
N VAL A 233 -18.95 3.91 -5.51
CA VAL A 233 -19.52 5.21 -5.13
C VAL A 233 -18.77 6.35 -5.82
N SER A 234 -17.44 6.31 -5.86
CA SER A 234 -16.62 7.36 -6.49
C SER A 234 -16.80 7.40 -8.01
N LEU A 235 -16.92 6.24 -8.67
CA LEU A 235 -17.13 6.17 -10.12
C LEU A 235 -18.47 6.78 -10.52
N VAL A 236 -19.53 6.44 -9.79
CA VAL A 236 -20.88 6.98 -10.03
C VAL A 236 -20.95 8.46 -9.67
N GLN A 237 -20.28 8.90 -8.60
CA GLN A 237 -20.25 10.30 -8.20
C GLN A 237 -19.45 11.19 -9.17
N GLU A 238 -18.32 10.74 -9.68
CA GLU A 238 -17.53 11.54 -10.64
C GLU A 238 -18.16 11.56 -12.04
N LEU A 239 -18.75 10.45 -12.51
CA LEU A 239 -19.60 10.47 -13.71
C LEU A 239 -20.81 11.39 -13.52
N GLY A 240 -21.44 11.33 -12.34
CA GLY A 240 -22.57 12.19 -11.98
C GLY A 240 -22.20 13.67 -11.91
N LYS A 241 -21.05 14.04 -11.34
CA LYS A 241 -20.58 15.42 -11.29
C LYS A 241 -20.35 16.00 -12.67
N GLU A 242 -19.61 15.30 -13.53
CA GLU A 242 -19.35 15.78 -14.90
C GLU A 242 -20.64 15.94 -15.70
N LEU A 243 -21.62 15.06 -15.48
CA LEU A 243 -22.95 15.19 -16.08
C LEU A 243 -23.75 16.36 -15.47
N ILE A 244 -23.67 16.63 -14.17
CA ILE A 244 -24.50 17.65 -13.51
C ILE A 244 -23.95 19.07 -13.70
N THR A 245 -22.64 19.23 -13.82
CA THR A 245 -21.98 20.55 -13.99
C THR A 245 -22.42 21.24 -15.29
N HIS A 246 -23.01 20.49 -16.22
CA HIS A 246 -23.49 20.92 -17.53
C HIS A 246 -25.02 20.91 -17.66
N LYS A 247 -25.74 21.27 -16.59
CA LYS A 247 -27.22 21.24 -16.49
C LYS A 247 -27.97 21.87 -17.67
N HIS A 248 -27.58 23.06 -18.14
CA HIS A 248 -28.24 23.75 -19.26
C HIS A 248 -28.00 23.06 -20.61
N THR A 249 -26.84 22.43 -20.75
CA THR A 249 -26.44 21.65 -21.92
C THR A 249 -27.29 20.38 -22.04
N HIS A 250 -27.77 19.78 -20.94
CA HIS A 250 -28.54 18.54 -21.00
C HIS A 250 -29.92 18.72 -21.62
N THR A 251 -30.63 19.79 -21.23
CA THR A 251 -31.93 20.13 -21.83
C THR A 251 -31.76 20.50 -23.30
N ALA A 252 -30.70 21.24 -23.65
CA ALA A 252 -30.42 21.58 -25.04
C ALA A 252 -30.01 20.36 -25.89
N ILE A 253 -29.19 19.44 -25.35
CA ILE A 253 -28.85 18.15 -25.98
C ILE A 253 -30.11 17.31 -26.18
N ALA A 254 -31.00 17.29 -25.20
CA ALA A 254 -32.26 16.56 -25.23
C ALA A 254 -33.19 17.09 -26.33
N GLU A 255 -33.41 18.40 -26.34
CA GLU A 255 -34.26 19.07 -27.32
C GLU A 255 -33.69 18.95 -28.74
N LEU A 256 -32.37 19.05 -28.88
CA LEU A 256 -31.72 18.85 -30.16
C LEU A 256 -31.76 17.39 -30.61
N ALA A 257 -31.49 16.42 -29.73
CA ALA A 257 -31.57 15.00 -30.09
C ALA A 257 -33.00 14.62 -30.53
N ARG A 258 -34.02 15.18 -29.85
CA ARG A 258 -35.43 15.08 -30.27
C ARG A 258 -35.67 15.74 -31.63
N ALA A 259 -35.18 16.96 -31.82
CA ALA A 259 -35.36 17.71 -33.06
C ALA A 259 -34.71 16.98 -34.25
N VAL A 260 -33.47 16.52 -34.10
CA VAL A 260 -32.71 15.79 -35.12
C VAL A 260 -33.35 14.44 -35.43
N ASN A 261 -33.75 13.68 -34.41
CA ASN A 261 -34.41 12.39 -34.63
C ASN A 261 -35.76 12.57 -35.33
N LYS A 262 -36.53 13.59 -34.94
CA LYS A 262 -37.79 13.95 -35.59
C LYS A 262 -37.58 14.38 -37.04
N THR A 263 -36.56 15.18 -37.34
CA THR A 263 -36.21 15.55 -38.72
C THR A 263 -35.80 14.32 -39.54
N ALA A 264 -34.99 13.42 -39.00
CA ALA A 264 -34.59 12.20 -39.68
C ALA A 264 -35.80 11.26 -39.97
N GLN A 265 -36.73 11.14 -39.02
CA GLN A 265 -37.98 10.40 -39.21
C GLN A 265 -38.85 11.05 -40.30
N GLN A 266 -38.94 12.38 -40.32
CA GLN A 266 -39.70 13.12 -41.33
C GLN A 266 -39.10 12.98 -42.73
N GLU A 267 -37.78 13.06 -42.87
CA GLU A 267 -37.08 12.86 -44.15
C GLU A 267 -37.26 11.42 -44.66
N LEU A 268 -37.04 10.41 -43.80
CA LEU A 268 -37.21 9.01 -44.17
C LEU A 268 -38.67 8.67 -44.52
N SER A 269 -39.64 9.23 -43.77
CA SER A 269 -41.06 9.07 -44.07
C SER A 269 -41.44 9.73 -45.38
N LYS A 270 -40.90 10.91 -45.67
CA LYS A 270 -41.15 11.62 -46.94
C LYS A 270 -40.51 10.89 -48.13
N GLU A 271 -39.26 10.43 -48.01
CA GLU A 271 -38.61 9.60 -49.03
C GLU A 271 -39.41 8.33 -49.30
N LEU A 272 -39.90 7.67 -48.25
CA LEU A 272 -40.75 6.48 -48.36
C LEU A 272 -42.05 6.80 -49.10
N GLU A 273 -42.74 7.89 -48.74
CA GLU A 273 -43.95 8.33 -49.42
C GLU A 273 -43.73 8.70 -50.89
N ASP A 274 -42.65 9.41 -51.20
CA ASP A 274 -42.31 9.83 -52.56
C ASP A 274 -41.97 8.60 -53.44
N LEU A 275 -41.25 7.62 -52.87
CA LEU A 275 -40.99 6.33 -53.52
C LEU A 275 -42.25 5.47 -53.71
N GLN A 276 -43.20 5.52 -52.78
CA GLN A 276 -44.48 4.82 -52.90
C GLN A 276 -45.40 5.49 -53.93
N LYS A 277 -45.38 6.82 -54.05
CA LYS A 277 -46.15 7.58 -55.04
C LYS A 277 -45.57 7.47 -56.45
N ALA A 278 -44.27 7.32 -56.58
CA ALA A 278 -43.64 6.95 -57.84
C ALA A 278 -44.09 5.53 -58.20
N SER A 279 -45.05 5.40 -59.12
CA SER A 279 -45.80 4.18 -59.48
C SER A 279 -44.99 2.93 -59.89
N ASN A 280 -43.64 2.97 -59.83
CA ASN A 280 -42.72 1.87 -60.10
C ASN A 280 -41.64 1.71 -59.00
N GLY A 281 -41.90 2.19 -57.77
CA GLY A 281 -40.93 2.13 -56.67
C GLY A 281 -40.35 0.72 -56.47
N ASP A 282 -39.02 0.61 -56.51
CA ASP A 282 -38.30 -0.63 -56.27
C ASP A 282 -38.64 -1.14 -54.85
N GLN A 283 -39.31 -2.29 -54.77
CA GLN A 283 -39.69 -2.89 -53.48
C GLN A 283 -38.48 -3.11 -52.56
N GLY A 284 -37.29 -3.34 -53.12
CA GLY A 284 -36.06 -3.44 -52.34
C GLY A 284 -35.71 -2.14 -51.63
N GLN A 285 -35.87 -0.99 -52.30
CA GLN A 285 -35.62 0.32 -51.71
C GLN A 285 -36.66 0.68 -50.64
N ILE A 286 -37.93 0.32 -50.86
CA ILE A 286 -38.99 0.50 -49.86
C ILE A 286 -38.67 -0.27 -48.57
N ILE A 287 -38.27 -1.54 -48.68
CA ILE A 287 -37.90 -2.36 -47.50
C ILE A 287 -36.69 -1.77 -46.75
N VAL A 288 -35.69 -1.29 -47.47
CA VAL A 288 -34.50 -0.67 -46.86
C VAL A 288 -34.86 0.63 -46.13
N LEU A 289 -35.69 1.48 -46.73
CA LEU A 289 -36.14 2.73 -46.08
C LEU A 289 -37.04 2.45 -44.88
N GLN A 290 -37.94 1.48 -44.97
CA GLN A 290 -38.79 1.04 -43.85
C GLN A 290 -37.93 0.55 -42.67
N SER A 291 -36.91 -0.26 -42.94
CA SER A 291 -35.97 -0.75 -41.92
C SER A 291 -35.18 0.40 -41.27
N ARG A 292 -34.76 1.40 -42.06
CA ARG A 292 -34.09 2.60 -41.54
C ARG A 292 -35.01 3.47 -40.69
N LEU A 293 -36.28 3.61 -41.08
CA LEU A 293 -37.30 4.34 -40.32
C LEU A 293 -37.56 3.65 -38.98
N ASN A 294 -37.82 2.35 -38.98
CA ASN A 294 -38.04 1.56 -37.76
C ASN A 294 -36.83 1.64 -36.79
N ARG A 295 -35.61 1.67 -37.34
CA ARG A 295 -34.39 1.83 -36.54
C ARG A 295 -34.30 3.23 -35.90
N ALA A 296 -34.63 4.28 -36.65
CA ALA A 296 -34.67 5.65 -36.14
C ALA A 296 -35.76 5.82 -35.05
N GLU A 297 -36.90 5.15 -35.19
CA GLU A 297 -37.94 5.10 -34.15
C GLU A 297 -37.47 4.39 -32.86
N GLN A 298 -36.84 3.23 -32.98
CA GLN A 298 -36.29 2.52 -31.82
C GLN A 298 -35.19 3.32 -31.11
N GLU A 299 -34.33 3.99 -31.87
CA GLU A 299 -33.27 4.84 -31.31
C GLU A 299 -33.87 6.09 -30.65
N GLY A 300 -34.92 6.68 -31.23
CA GLY A 300 -35.70 7.75 -30.61
C GLY A 300 -36.30 7.37 -29.25
N ALA A 301 -36.87 6.17 -29.13
CA ALA A 301 -37.41 5.66 -27.88
C ALA A 301 -36.33 5.47 -26.80
N ARG A 302 -35.13 5.02 -27.18
CA ARG A 302 -33.98 4.90 -26.27
C ARG A 302 -33.47 6.26 -25.79
N ILE A 303 -33.43 7.25 -26.70
CA ILE A 303 -33.08 8.63 -26.37
C ILE A 303 -34.09 9.18 -25.35
N GLU A 304 -35.40 9.03 -25.56
CA GLU A 304 -36.40 9.51 -24.59
C GLU A 304 -36.31 8.82 -23.23
N THR A 305 -36.01 7.53 -23.20
CA THR A 305 -35.83 6.79 -21.93
C THR A 305 -34.64 7.34 -21.15
N LEU A 306 -33.51 7.57 -21.82
CA LEU A 306 -32.32 8.19 -21.24
C LEU A 306 -32.61 9.61 -20.73
N LEU A 307 -33.31 10.41 -21.53
CA LEU A 307 -33.66 11.79 -21.20
C LEU A 307 -34.63 11.88 -20.01
N THR A 308 -35.56 10.93 -19.91
CA THR A 308 -36.46 10.80 -18.77
C THR A 308 -35.68 10.43 -17.50
N GLY A 309 -34.72 9.52 -17.61
CA GLY A 309 -33.82 9.15 -16.51
C GLY A 309 -32.92 10.32 -16.05
N LEU A 310 -32.33 11.06 -17.00
CA LEU A 310 -31.54 12.26 -16.72
C LEU A 310 -32.38 13.42 -16.16
N GLY A 311 -33.64 13.55 -16.60
CA GLY A 311 -34.60 14.53 -16.10
C GLY A 311 -35.09 14.24 -14.68
N ALA A 312 -35.25 12.96 -14.32
CA ALA A 312 -35.55 12.53 -12.95
C ALA A 312 -34.33 12.66 -12.01
N ALA A 313 -33.12 12.62 -12.56
CA ALA A 313 -31.84 12.76 -11.87
C ALA A 313 -31.44 14.22 -11.53
N GLN A 314 -32.40 15.12 -11.27
CA GLN A 314 -32.10 16.49 -10.81
C GLN A 314 -31.34 16.54 -9.47
N ASP A 315 -31.34 15.44 -8.73
CA ASP A 315 -30.59 15.21 -7.51
C ASP A 315 -29.52 14.14 -7.76
N ALA A 316 -28.24 14.54 -7.78
CA ALA A 316 -27.07 13.65 -7.98
C ALA A 316 -27.10 12.36 -7.14
N HIS A 317 -27.73 12.44 -5.98
CA HIS A 317 -27.84 11.42 -4.95
C HIS A 317 -28.95 10.39 -5.22
N LYS A 318 -29.83 10.62 -6.21
CA LYS A 318 -30.91 9.69 -6.63
C LYS A 318 -30.54 8.86 -7.86
N LEU A 319 -29.48 9.24 -8.59
CA LEU A 319 -28.97 8.50 -9.77
C LEU A 319 -28.72 7.01 -9.52
N PRO A 320 -28.10 6.60 -8.40
CA PRO A 320 -27.89 5.18 -8.10
C PRO A 320 -29.20 4.37 -8.00
N GLY A 321 -30.26 4.95 -7.41
CA GLY A 321 -31.55 4.28 -7.24
C GLY A 321 -32.39 4.24 -8.52
N ILE A 322 -32.39 5.32 -9.32
CA ILE A 322 -33.10 5.36 -10.61
C ILE A 322 -32.51 4.34 -11.60
N PHE A 323 -31.18 4.17 -11.60
CA PHE A 323 -30.55 3.14 -12.41
C PHE A 323 -30.80 1.73 -11.87
N SER A 324 -30.84 1.52 -10.54
CA SER A 324 -31.14 0.19 -9.98
C SER A 324 -32.55 -0.27 -10.27
N ASP A 325 -33.48 0.68 -10.37
CA ASP A 325 -34.87 0.41 -10.71
C ASP A 325 -35.09 0.20 -12.22
N ALA A 326 -34.27 0.82 -13.08
CA ALA A 326 -34.35 0.71 -14.54
C ALA A 326 -33.58 -0.49 -15.12
N THR A 327 -32.61 -1.03 -14.39
CA THR A 327 -31.82 -2.19 -14.79
C THR A 327 -31.73 -3.15 -13.62
N SER A 328 -32.29 -4.35 -13.74
CA SER A 328 -32.22 -5.42 -12.73
C SER A 328 -30.82 -6.05 -12.59
N GLY A 329 -29.76 -5.28 -12.86
CA GLY A 329 -28.39 -5.75 -13.09
C GLY A 329 -27.35 -5.11 -12.16
N ASP A 330 -26.25 -5.84 -11.98
CA ASP A 330 -25.01 -5.40 -11.34
C ASP A 330 -24.60 -3.97 -11.79
N PRO A 331 -24.15 -3.06 -10.90
CA PRO A 331 -23.58 -1.75 -11.22
C PRO A 331 -22.61 -1.71 -12.43
N ARG A 332 -21.91 -2.82 -12.72
CA ARG A 332 -21.12 -2.98 -13.96
C ARG A 332 -21.96 -2.87 -15.22
N GLN A 333 -23.13 -3.52 -15.25
CA GLN A 333 -24.06 -3.46 -16.38
C GLN A 333 -24.60 -2.04 -16.56
N MET A 334 -24.80 -1.30 -15.47
CA MET A 334 -25.15 0.12 -15.54
C MET A 334 -24.03 0.96 -16.14
N GLY A 335 -22.80 0.81 -15.66
CA GLY A 335 -21.64 1.54 -16.16
C GLY A 335 -21.41 1.27 -17.65
N GLN A 336 -21.52 0.01 -18.07
CA GLN A 336 -21.41 -0.39 -19.47
C GLN A 336 -22.55 0.18 -20.32
N ALA A 337 -23.81 0.10 -19.85
CA ALA A 337 -24.95 0.70 -20.55
C ALA A 337 -24.81 2.23 -20.70
N LEU A 338 -24.26 2.90 -19.68
CA LEU A 338 -23.96 4.32 -19.72
C LEU A 338 -22.88 4.63 -20.77
N ILE A 339 -21.79 3.85 -20.80
CA ILE A 339 -20.70 3.98 -21.79
C ILE A 339 -21.23 3.75 -23.21
N ASP A 340 -22.00 2.68 -23.44
CA ASP A 340 -22.53 2.32 -24.76
C ASP A 340 -23.51 3.38 -25.28
N THR A 341 -24.35 3.91 -24.38
CA THR A 341 -25.31 4.97 -24.73
C THR A 341 -24.59 6.29 -25.01
N THR A 342 -23.59 6.64 -24.22
CA THR A 342 -22.79 7.85 -24.41
C THR A 342 -21.96 7.76 -25.71
N ASP A 343 -21.46 6.57 -26.07
CA ASP A 343 -20.74 6.30 -27.34
C ASP A 343 -21.67 6.44 -28.54
N LEU A 344 -22.92 5.97 -28.42
CA LEU A 344 -23.97 6.15 -29.43
C LEU A 344 -24.29 7.64 -29.65
N VAL A 345 -24.46 8.39 -28.55
CA VAL A 345 -24.71 9.84 -28.58
C VAL A 345 -23.53 10.55 -29.27
N GLU A 346 -22.28 10.28 -28.87
CA GLU A 346 -21.09 10.88 -29.51
C GLU A 346 -21.02 10.58 -31.02
N LYS A 347 -21.31 9.33 -31.43
CA LYS A 347 -21.38 8.95 -32.86
C LYS A 347 -22.44 9.73 -33.62
N TYR A 348 -23.63 9.87 -33.03
CA TYR A 348 -24.74 10.62 -33.62
C TYR A 348 -24.40 12.11 -33.77
N PHE A 349 -23.83 12.71 -32.75
CA PHE A 349 -23.41 14.10 -32.75
C PHE A 349 -22.28 14.37 -33.75
N LYS A 350 -21.28 13.49 -33.86
CA LYS A 350 -20.23 13.57 -34.89
C LYS A 350 -20.79 13.47 -36.31
N LYS A 351 -21.82 12.63 -36.52
CA LYS A 351 -22.51 12.53 -37.80
C LYS A 351 -23.29 13.81 -38.11
N TYR A 352 -23.99 14.37 -37.11
CA TYR A 352 -24.71 15.63 -37.22
C TYR A 352 -23.76 16.81 -37.51
N GLN A 353 -22.63 16.90 -36.81
CA GLN A 353 -21.61 17.93 -37.06
C GLN A 353 -21.05 17.87 -38.49
N LYS A 354 -20.88 16.66 -39.03
CA LYS A 354 -20.49 16.49 -40.45
C LYS A 354 -21.59 16.96 -41.40
N SER A 355 -22.87 16.68 -41.11
CA SER A 355 -23.99 17.13 -41.95
C SER A 355 -24.24 18.63 -41.83
N THR A 356 -24.12 19.23 -40.64
CA THR A 356 -24.23 20.69 -40.46
C THR A 356 -23.05 21.40 -41.09
N GLY A 357 -21.83 20.86 -41.05
CA GLY A 357 -20.69 21.40 -41.79
C GLY A 357 -20.83 21.31 -43.32
N ALA A 358 -21.63 20.37 -43.84
CA ALA A 358 -21.98 20.28 -45.26
C ALA A 358 -23.13 21.24 -45.61
N ALA A 359 -24.18 21.28 -44.79
CA ALA A 359 -25.28 22.22 -44.92
C ALA A 359 -24.78 23.66 -44.82
N ALA A 360 -23.99 24.02 -43.80
CA ALA A 360 -23.41 25.35 -43.63
C ALA A 360 -22.55 25.81 -44.82
N ARG A 361 -21.99 24.89 -45.61
CA ARG A 361 -21.32 25.21 -46.89
C ARG A 361 -22.35 25.52 -47.98
N GLN A 362 -23.32 24.64 -48.18
CA GLN A 362 -24.41 24.81 -49.15
C GLN A 362 -25.25 26.08 -48.86
N TRP A 363 -25.38 26.44 -47.59
CA TRP A 363 -26.08 27.65 -47.13
C TRP A 363 -25.24 28.92 -47.25
N ARG A 364 -23.90 28.83 -47.14
CA ARG A 364 -23.00 29.95 -47.49
C ARG A 364 -23.17 30.33 -48.95
N ASP A 365 -23.37 29.33 -49.81
CA ASP A 365 -23.65 29.52 -51.23
C ASP A 365 -25.04 30.15 -51.47
N MET A 366 -26.04 29.85 -50.64
CA MET A 366 -27.37 30.48 -50.68
C MET A 366 -27.39 31.90 -50.07
N ALA A 367 -26.62 32.16 -49.02
CA ALA A 367 -26.46 33.49 -48.42
C ALA A 367 -25.85 34.49 -49.41
N ALA A 368 -24.91 34.02 -50.24
CA ALA A 368 -24.37 34.78 -51.36
C ALA A 368 -25.44 35.15 -52.42
N GLN A 369 -26.61 34.51 -52.40
CA GLN A 369 -27.73 34.74 -53.32
C GLN A 369 -28.88 35.56 -52.70
N GLY A 370 -28.73 36.03 -51.43
CA GLY A 370 -29.71 36.88 -50.75
C GLY A 370 -30.76 36.08 -49.98
N LEU A 371 -30.50 35.83 -48.69
CA LEU A 371 -31.41 35.10 -47.80
C LEU A 371 -32.59 35.96 -47.31
N SER A 372 -33.72 35.30 -47.07
CA SER A 372 -34.88 35.93 -46.43
C SER A 372 -34.64 36.16 -44.92
N PRO A 373 -35.30 37.16 -44.29
CA PRO A 373 -35.16 37.43 -42.85
C PRO A 373 -35.61 36.29 -41.92
N GLU A 374 -36.44 35.38 -42.41
CA GLU A 374 -36.89 34.21 -41.67
C GLU A 374 -35.82 33.10 -41.66
N ASP A 375 -35.14 32.93 -42.79
CA ASP A 375 -34.01 32.01 -42.91
C ASP A 375 -32.80 32.51 -42.09
N ALA A 376 -32.60 33.82 -42.00
CA ALA A 376 -31.56 34.43 -41.16
C ALA A 376 -31.78 34.16 -39.66
N ARG A 377 -33.02 34.20 -39.17
CA ARG A 377 -33.33 33.88 -37.76
C ARG A 377 -33.20 32.40 -37.44
N ARG A 378 -33.60 31.52 -38.36
CA ARG A 378 -33.31 30.08 -38.25
C ARG A 378 -31.80 29.82 -38.22
N PHE A 379 -31.03 30.61 -38.95
CA PHE A 379 -29.56 30.49 -39.01
C PHE A 379 -28.88 30.89 -37.70
N GLU A 380 -29.26 32.02 -37.09
CA GLU A 380 -28.76 32.41 -35.75
C GLU A 380 -29.05 31.30 -34.72
N GLN A 381 -30.25 30.72 -34.77
CA GLN A 381 -30.63 29.62 -33.89
C GLN A 381 -29.79 28.34 -34.14
N ILE A 382 -29.42 28.04 -35.40
CA ILE A 382 -28.55 26.91 -35.74
C ILE A 382 -27.10 27.15 -35.26
N ILE A 383 -26.57 28.37 -35.36
CA ILE A 383 -25.23 28.73 -34.88
C ILE A 383 -25.16 28.69 -33.34
N GLU A 384 -26.15 29.26 -32.65
CA GLU A 384 -26.22 29.17 -31.19
C GLU A 384 -26.30 27.72 -30.73
N ASN A 385 -27.07 26.89 -31.46
CA ASN A 385 -27.10 25.46 -31.22
C ASN A 385 -25.73 24.80 -31.47
N GLU A 386 -24.94 25.21 -32.47
CA GLU A 386 -23.62 24.62 -32.75
C GLU A 386 -22.62 24.79 -31.59
N GLN A 387 -22.58 25.96 -30.93
CA GLN A 387 -21.72 26.16 -29.76
C GLN A 387 -22.16 25.32 -28.56
N VAL A 388 -23.47 25.23 -28.33
CA VAL A 388 -24.05 24.38 -27.28
C VAL A 388 -23.75 22.91 -27.56
N ILE A 389 -23.84 22.48 -28.82
CA ILE A 389 -23.52 21.14 -29.30
C ILE A 389 -22.04 20.80 -29.10
N ASN A 390 -21.13 21.70 -29.45
CA ASN A 390 -19.69 21.47 -29.29
C ASN A 390 -19.30 21.37 -27.81
N THR A 391 -19.90 22.20 -26.95
CA THR A 391 -19.70 22.16 -25.50
C THR A 391 -20.24 20.86 -24.91
N ALA A 392 -21.45 20.46 -25.33
CA ALA A 392 -22.06 19.17 -25.01
C ALA A 392 -21.21 17.97 -25.43
N LEU A 393 -20.74 17.95 -26.69
CA LEU A 393 -19.86 16.92 -27.23
C LEU A 393 -18.56 16.79 -26.43
N SER A 394 -17.99 17.92 -26.00
CA SER A 394 -16.79 17.94 -25.17
C SER A 394 -17.06 17.29 -23.80
N GLY A 395 -18.17 17.64 -23.15
CA GLY A 395 -18.59 17.04 -21.87
C GLY A 395 -18.87 15.54 -22.00
N VAL A 396 -19.65 15.14 -23.01
CA VAL A 396 -19.97 13.74 -23.33
C VAL A 396 -18.71 12.93 -23.64
N SER A 397 -17.79 13.47 -24.44
CA SER A 397 -16.51 12.80 -24.77
C SER A 397 -15.60 12.65 -23.55
N THR A 398 -15.61 13.65 -22.65
CA THR A 398 -14.84 13.60 -21.39
C THR A 398 -15.42 12.56 -20.44
N ALA A 399 -16.74 12.55 -20.25
CA ALA A 399 -17.45 11.53 -19.48
C ALA A 399 -17.23 10.12 -20.06
N LEU A 400 -17.24 9.96 -21.38
CA LEU A 400 -16.96 8.69 -22.05
C LEU A 400 -15.53 8.18 -21.79
N LYS A 401 -14.54 9.08 -21.84
CA LYS A 401 -13.15 8.76 -21.53
C LYS A 401 -12.97 8.35 -20.07
N ALA A 402 -13.67 9.02 -19.15
CA ALA A 402 -13.70 8.67 -17.72
C ALA A 402 -14.36 7.31 -17.49
N GLY A 403 -15.53 7.06 -18.10
CA GLY A 403 -16.25 5.79 -18.00
C GLY A 403 -15.46 4.60 -18.56
N LYS A 404 -14.92 4.72 -19.78
CA LYS A 404 -14.07 3.67 -20.40
C LYS A 404 -12.84 3.34 -19.55
N TRP A 405 -12.32 4.32 -18.82
CA TRP A 405 -11.21 4.10 -17.90
C TRP A 405 -11.63 3.45 -16.58
N GLY A 406 -12.76 3.86 -16.02
CA GLY A 406 -13.35 3.20 -14.85
C GLY A 406 -13.58 1.72 -15.08
N ALA A 407 -14.16 1.36 -16.23
CA ALA A 407 -14.36 -0.02 -16.65
C ALA A 407 -13.03 -0.79 -16.76
N TYR A 408 -12.03 -0.20 -17.42
CA TYR A 408 -10.70 -0.80 -17.53
C TYR A 408 -10.02 -0.98 -16.16
N ALA A 409 -10.10 0.02 -15.28
CA ALA A 409 -9.51 -0.03 -13.94
C ALA A 409 -10.13 -1.15 -13.09
N TYR A 410 -11.44 -1.32 -13.20
CA TYR A 410 -12.18 -2.39 -12.56
C TYR A 410 -11.77 -3.77 -13.09
N ASP A 411 -11.70 -3.96 -14.42
CA ASP A 411 -11.29 -5.23 -15.02
C ASP A 411 -9.84 -5.60 -14.61
N ALA A 412 -8.92 -4.63 -14.61
CA ALA A 412 -7.54 -4.82 -14.15
C ALA A 412 -7.47 -5.23 -12.67
N TYR A 413 -8.32 -4.64 -11.82
CA TYR A 413 -8.42 -5.02 -10.41
C TYR A 413 -8.91 -6.46 -10.23
N GLN A 414 -9.92 -6.89 -11.01
CA GLN A 414 -10.40 -8.27 -10.97
C GLN A 414 -9.34 -9.28 -11.45
N ASP A 415 -8.56 -8.92 -12.47
CA ASP A 415 -7.42 -9.73 -12.91
C ASP A 415 -6.33 -9.85 -11.85
N TYR A 416 -6.02 -8.76 -11.15
CA TYR A 416 -5.12 -8.80 -9.99
C TYR A 416 -5.64 -9.76 -8.91
N LYS A 417 -6.93 -9.67 -8.52
CA LYS A 417 -7.53 -10.56 -7.51
C LYS A 417 -7.40 -12.03 -7.90
N ARG A 418 -7.71 -12.34 -9.16
CA ARG A 418 -7.61 -13.71 -9.70
C ARG A 418 -6.18 -14.24 -9.64
N LEU A 419 -5.20 -13.47 -10.11
CA LEU A 419 -3.79 -13.87 -10.15
C LEU A 419 -3.21 -14.05 -8.75
N ARG A 420 -3.57 -13.19 -7.80
CA ARG A 420 -3.19 -13.33 -6.40
C ARG A 420 -3.77 -14.59 -5.77
N ALA A 421 -5.06 -14.87 -5.97
CA ALA A 421 -5.70 -16.07 -5.45
C ALA A 421 -5.12 -17.37 -6.06
N GLU A 422 -4.65 -17.34 -7.31
CA GLU A 422 -3.87 -18.43 -7.90
C GLU A 422 -2.49 -18.59 -7.25
N ALA A 423 -1.77 -17.48 -7.04
CA ALA A 423 -0.48 -17.48 -6.35
C ALA A 423 -0.59 -18.07 -4.94
N ASP A 424 -1.60 -17.67 -4.17
CA ASP A 424 -1.82 -18.15 -2.79
C ASP A 424 -2.14 -19.66 -2.75
N ARG A 425 -2.89 -20.18 -3.73
CA ARG A 425 -3.17 -21.62 -3.88
C ARG A 425 -1.93 -22.42 -4.27
N MET A 426 -1.09 -21.88 -5.15
CA MET A 426 0.17 -22.52 -5.54
C MET A 426 1.17 -22.51 -4.38
N ALA A 427 1.27 -21.41 -3.64
CA ALA A 427 2.13 -21.32 -2.46
C ALA A 427 1.71 -22.35 -1.39
N ALA A 428 0.40 -22.47 -1.15
CA ALA A 428 -0.15 -23.44 -0.20
C ALA A 428 0.11 -24.91 -0.60
N SER A 429 0.28 -25.19 -1.89
CA SER A 429 0.61 -26.55 -2.38
C SER A 429 2.12 -26.81 -2.49
N GLY A 430 2.97 -25.93 -1.95
CA GLY A 430 4.44 -26.07 -1.99
C GLY A 430 5.07 -25.72 -3.34
N ARG A 431 4.29 -25.17 -4.27
CA ARG A 431 4.71 -24.79 -5.63
C ARG A 431 5.22 -23.35 -5.66
N TYR A 432 6.25 -23.06 -4.86
CA TYR A 432 6.68 -21.68 -4.56
C TYR A 432 7.16 -20.91 -5.79
N THR A 433 7.90 -21.55 -6.70
CA THR A 433 8.37 -20.90 -7.94
C THR A 433 7.21 -20.44 -8.82
N GLU A 434 6.16 -21.25 -8.93
CA GLU A 434 4.99 -20.93 -9.74
C GLU A 434 4.07 -19.93 -9.04
N ALA A 435 3.98 -20.01 -7.72
CA ALA A 435 3.31 -19.02 -6.89
C ALA A 435 3.94 -17.63 -7.04
N GLN A 436 5.28 -17.56 -6.99
CA GLN A 436 6.03 -16.33 -7.19
C GLN A 436 5.81 -15.76 -8.59
N ALA A 437 5.86 -16.59 -9.64
CA ALA A 437 5.54 -16.15 -11.01
C ALA A 437 4.12 -15.56 -11.13
N ARG A 438 3.12 -16.17 -10.47
CA ARG A 438 1.74 -15.66 -10.44
C ARG A 438 1.60 -14.35 -9.68
N MET A 439 2.31 -14.21 -8.57
CA MET A 439 2.34 -12.96 -7.80
C MET A 439 3.02 -11.83 -8.59
N LEU A 440 4.12 -12.12 -9.29
CA LEU A 440 4.77 -11.16 -10.19
C LEU A 440 3.83 -10.70 -11.31
N ASN A 441 3.05 -11.61 -11.90
CA ASN A 441 2.02 -11.23 -12.87
C ASN A 441 0.93 -10.33 -12.26
N ALA A 442 0.53 -10.59 -11.02
CA ALA A 442 -0.42 -9.73 -10.30
C ALA A 442 0.16 -8.30 -10.11
N PHE A 443 1.43 -8.19 -9.73
CA PHE A 443 2.09 -6.89 -9.60
C PHE A 443 2.24 -6.16 -10.94
N ASN A 444 2.47 -6.89 -12.04
CA ASN A 444 2.51 -6.30 -13.38
C ASN A 444 1.15 -5.69 -13.80
N VAL A 445 0.03 -6.35 -13.45
CA VAL A 445 -1.31 -5.81 -13.71
C VAL A 445 -1.53 -4.51 -12.93
N MET A 446 -1.12 -4.47 -11.66
CA MET A 446 -1.20 -3.24 -10.85
C MET A 446 -0.25 -2.14 -11.32
N SER A 447 0.92 -2.51 -11.84
CA SER A 447 1.87 -1.59 -12.44
C SER A 447 1.32 -0.93 -13.70
N ASP A 448 0.70 -1.70 -14.62
CA ASP A 448 0.04 -1.14 -15.82
C ASP A 448 -1.12 -0.21 -15.45
N LEU A 449 -1.95 -0.64 -14.47
CA LEU A 449 -3.03 0.19 -13.95
C LEU A 449 -2.52 1.52 -13.40
N SER A 450 -1.48 1.49 -12.57
CA SER A 450 -0.88 2.67 -11.94
C SER A 450 -0.22 3.61 -12.97
N ARG A 451 0.42 3.05 -14.01
CA ARG A 451 1.02 3.83 -15.10
C ARG A 451 -0.03 4.56 -15.93
N ARG A 452 -1.16 3.90 -16.21
CA ARG A 452 -2.28 4.51 -16.94
C ARG A 452 -3.07 5.50 -16.09
N ALA A 453 -3.20 5.24 -14.79
CA ALA A 453 -3.75 6.19 -13.83
C ALA A 453 -2.92 7.48 -13.77
N ALA A 454 -1.58 7.36 -13.79
CA ALA A 454 -0.69 8.51 -13.78
C ALA A 454 -0.96 9.50 -14.91
N GLY A 455 -1.26 9.02 -16.13
CA GLY A 455 -1.60 9.89 -17.27
C GLY A 455 -2.92 10.67 -17.13
N ARG A 456 -3.66 10.46 -16.04
CA ARG A 456 -4.97 11.07 -15.76
C ARG A 456 -4.98 11.87 -14.46
N LEU A 457 -3.95 11.73 -13.64
CA LEU A 457 -3.85 12.38 -12.34
C LEU A 457 -3.16 13.75 -12.47
N PRO A 458 -3.46 14.70 -11.56
CA PRO A 458 -2.76 15.99 -11.51
C PRO A 458 -1.23 15.81 -11.36
N PRO A 459 -0.43 16.80 -11.80
CA PRO A 459 1.01 16.84 -11.52
C PRO A 459 1.30 16.61 -10.03
N GLY A 460 2.31 15.80 -9.71
CA GLY A 460 2.63 15.34 -8.35
C GLY A 460 1.98 14.00 -7.97
N ILE A 461 0.66 13.83 -8.15
CA ILE A 461 0.01 12.52 -7.94
C ILE A 461 0.33 11.57 -9.10
N SER A 462 0.40 12.12 -10.31
CA SER A 462 0.88 11.41 -11.51
C SER A 462 2.28 10.81 -11.32
N GLU A 463 3.22 11.60 -10.77
CA GLU A 463 4.61 11.18 -10.52
C GLU A 463 4.68 10.11 -9.44
N MET A 464 3.89 10.23 -8.36
CA MET A 464 3.78 9.17 -7.36
C MET A 464 3.21 7.87 -7.96
N SER A 465 2.19 7.97 -8.82
CA SER A 465 1.60 6.80 -9.47
C SER A 465 2.55 6.14 -10.47
N GLN A 466 3.38 6.92 -11.17
CA GLN A 466 4.49 6.42 -12.00
C GLN A 466 5.55 5.73 -11.14
N PHE A 467 5.96 6.35 -10.03
CA PHE A 467 6.90 5.76 -9.09
C PHE A 467 6.38 4.41 -8.55
N TYR A 468 5.12 4.32 -8.16
CA TYR A 468 4.52 3.05 -7.73
C TYR A 468 4.45 2.01 -8.86
N ALA A 469 4.17 2.43 -10.10
CA ALA A 469 4.19 1.52 -11.24
C ALA A 469 5.60 0.93 -11.47
N GLU A 470 6.64 1.76 -11.35
CA GLU A 470 8.03 1.33 -11.47
C GLU A 470 8.46 0.43 -10.30
N ALA A 471 8.09 0.80 -9.07
CA ALA A 471 8.32 0.01 -7.86
C ALA A 471 7.66 -1.38 -7.91
N LEU A 472 6.44 -1.48 -8.45
CA LEU A 472 5.72 -2.74 -8.60
C LEU A 472 6.32 -3.64 -9.70
N ALA A 473 7.07 -3.10 -10.66
CA ALA A 473 7.71 -3.86 -11.73
C ALA A 473 9.12 -4.38 -11.36
N LEU A 474 9.78 -3.74 -10.39
CA LEU A 474 11.15 -4.03 -9.96
C LEU A 474 11.37 -5.48 -9.45
N PRO A 475 10.50 -6.07 -8.62
CA PRO A 475 10.70 -7.43 -8.10
C PRO A 475 10.83 -8.48 -9.21
N GLY A 476 10.11 -8.34 -10.32
CA GLY A 476 10.17 -9.29 -11.44
C GLY A 476 11.46 -9.21 -12.24
N GLN A 477 12.03 -8.01 -12.36
CA GLN A 477 13.27 -7.80 -13.12
C GLN A 477 14.52 -8.21 -12.31
N VAL A 478 14.49 -7.98 -11.00
CA VAL A 478 15.61 -8.31 -10.10
C VAL A 478 15.70 -9.81 -9.83
N ASP A 479 14.57 -10.49 -9.62
CA ASP A 479 14.54 -11.93 -9.33
C ASP A 479 15.05 -12.79 -10.51
N GLN A 480 14.69 -12.43 -11.75
CA GLN A 480 15.18 -13.12 -12.95
C GLN A 480 16.69 -12.94 -13.14
N MET A 481 17.21 -11.73 -12.93
CA MET A 481 18.62 -11.43 -13.09
C MET A 481 19.49 -12.08 -12.00
N MET A 482 19.02 -12.12 -10.75
CA MET A 482 19.79 -12.63 -9.61
C MET A 482 19.90 -14.16 -9.61
N ARG A 483 18.85 -14.89 -10.02
CA ARG A 483 18.89 -16.36 -10.13
C ARG A 483 19.90 -16.84 -11.17
N GLU A 484 20.02 -16.14 -12.29
CA GLU A 484 20.94 -16.54 -13.36
C GLU A 484 22.41 -16.23 -13.05
N LEU A 485 22.69 -15.19 -12.24
CA LEU A 485 24.04 -14.69 -11.99
C LEU A 485 24.71 -15.33 -10.76
N VAL A 486 23.94 -15.56 -9.68
CA VAL A 486 24.49 -16.00 -8.39
C VAL A 486 24.69 -17.53 -8.35
N ASP A 487 23.78 -18.30 -8.95
CA ASP A 487 23.81 -19.77 -8.84
C ASP A 487 24.95 -20.43 -9.64
N ARG A 488 25.51 -19.77 -10.67
CA ARG A 488 26.64 -20.34 -11.44
C ARG A 488 28.02 -19.94 -10.94
N HIS A 489 28.18 -18.75 -10.36
CA HIS A 489 29.49 -18.24 -9.97
C HIS A 489 29.94 -18.73 -8.58
N ASP A 490 29.02 -18.83 -7.62
CA ASP A 490 29.36 -19.25 -6.24
C ASP A 490 29.61 -20.76 -6.11
N VAL A 491 28.99 -21.57 -6.97
CA VAL A 491 29.18 -23.04 -6.99
C VAL A 491 30.56 -23.39 -7.54
N MET A 492 31.01 -22.71 -8.59
CA MET A 492 32.33 -22.94 -9.21
C MET A 492 33.49 -22.45 -8.34
N ALA A 493 33.35 -21.32 -7.65
CA ALA A 493 34.42 -20.69 -6.88
C ALA A 493 34.81 -21.47 -5.60
N ASP A 494 33.88 -22.21 -5.02
CA ASP A 494 34.06 -22.75 -3.68
C ASP A 494 34.13 -24.30 -3.67
N ILE A 495 33.58 -24.99 -4.70
CA ILE A 495 34.01 -26.36 -5.04
C ILE A 495 35.49 -26.37 -5.47
N SER A 496 35.95 -25.35 -6.19
CA SER A 496 37.35 -25.23 -6.61
C SER A 496 38.30 -24.73 -5.51
N GLY A 497 37.78 -24.12 -4.44
CA GLY A 497 38.56 -23.44 -3.41
C GLY A 497 38.86 -24.24 -2.14
N THR A 498 37.85 -24.90 -1.54
CA THR A 498 37.99 -25.47 -0.17
C THR A 498 37.94 -27.00 -0.12
N GLN A 499 37.24 -27.66 -1.05
CA GLN A 499 37.15 -29.13 -1.11
C GLN A 499 37.63 -29.77 -2.42
N ALA A 500 38.06 -28.97 -3.40
CA ALA A 500 38.73 -29.50 -4.59
C ALA A 500 39.97 -30.29 -4.17
N GLN A 501 40.13 -31.48 -4.76
CA GLN A 501 41.25 -32.41 -4.50
C GLN A 501 41.25 -33.08 -3.12
N THR A 502 40.18 -32.96 -2.34
CA THR A 502 40.03 -33.76 -1.12
C THR A 502 39.88 -35.24 -1.46
N GLU A 503 40.36 -36.09 -0.56
CA GLU A 503 40.28 -37.55 -0.70
C GLU A 503 38.82 -38.02 -0.76
N ALA A 504 37.92 -37.38 -0.03
CA ALA A 504 36.48 -37.61 -0.09
C ALA A 504 35.90 -37.32 -1.48
N MET A 505 36.28 -36.19 -2.11
CA MET A 505 35.85 -35.83 -3.46
C MET A 505 36.46 -36.75 -4.52
N ARG A 506 37.71 -37.19 -4.33
CA ARG A 506 38.36 -38.21 -5.18
C ARG A 506 37.60 -39.53 -5.12
N ARG A 507 37.32 -40.04 -3.92
CA ARG A 507 36.55 -41.28 -3.72
C ARG A 507 35.15 -41.18 -4.30
N PHE A 508 34.48 -40.02 -4.16
CA PHE A 508 33.20 -39.77 -4.82
C PHE A 508 33.31 -39.87 -6.35
N GLY A 509 34.28 -39.17 -6.95
CA GLY A 509 34.50 -39.21 -8.40
C GLY A 509 34.87 -40.59 -8.93
N GLU A 510 35.59 -41.39 -8.15
CA GLU A 510 35.92 -42.79 -8.47
C GLU A 510 34.70 -43.72 -8.37
N ALA A 511 33.85 -43.54 -7.37
CA ALA A 511 32.61 -44.31 -7.20
C ALA A 511 31.54 -43.94 -8.24
N HIS A 512 31.51 -42.68 -8.67
CA HIS A 512 30.49 -42.14 -9.57
C HIS A 512 31.12 -41.35 -10.73
N PRO A 513 31.88 -42.01 -11.63
CA PRO A 513 32.42 -41.38 -12.82
C PRO A 513 31.23 -40.92 -13.67
N ASN A 514 31.15 -39.63 -13.99
CA ASN A 514 30.05 -38.92 -14.68
C ASN A 514 28.97 -38.30 -13.78
N ALA A 515 28.96 -38.53 -12.47
CA ALA A 515 28.05 -37.79 -11.59
C ALA A 515 28.57 -36.38 -11.30
N SER A 516 27.65 -35.44 -11.09
CA SER A 516 27.95 -34.11 -10.55
C SER A 516 27.38 -33.95 -9.15
N LEU A 517 28.05 -33.11 -8.36
CA LEU A 517 27.56 -32.65 -7.07
C LEU A 517 27.16 -31.19 -7.20
N ASP A 518 25.90 -30.91 -6.88
CA ASP A 518 25.42 -29.55 -6.67
C ASP A 518 25.30 -29.28 -5.18
N ARG A 519 25.36 -28.02 -4.75
CA ARG A 519 25.20 -27.68 -3.33
C ARG A 519 23.76 -27.86 -2.91
N ASP A 520 23.54 -28.42 -1.73
CA ASP A 520 22.20 -28.36 -1.12
C ASP A 520 21.89 -26.92 -0.70
N ASP A 521 20.84 -26.32 -1.26
CA ASP A 521 20.53 -24.90 -1.03
C ASP A 521 20.40 -24.53 0.45
N TYR A 522 19.86 -25.41 1.28
CA TYR A 522 19.63 -25.12 2.69
C TYR A 522 20.81 -25.56 3.54
N LEU A 523 21.15 -26.85 3.50
CA LEU A 523 22.19 -27.41 4.37
C LEU A 523 23.56 -26.79 4.06
N PHE A 524 23.87 -26.53 2.79
CA PHE A 524 25.14 -25.94 2.42
C PHE A 524 25.15 -24.42 2.61
N ARG A 525 24.29 -23.69 1.90
CA ARG A 525 24.41 -22.22 1.84
C ARG A 525 23.98 -21.55 3.15
N GLN A 526 22.95 -22.08 3.80
CA GLN A 526 22.37 -21.44 4.98
C GLN A 526 22.99 -22.02 6.25
N ALA A 527 22.98 -23.34 6.40
CA ALA A 527 23.51 -23.99 7.60
C ALA A 527 25.05 -24.09 7.61
N GLY A 528 25.71 -23.96 6.45
CA GLY A 528 27.18 -24.05 6.36
C GLY A 528 27.71 -25.48 6.54
N LEU A 529 26.88 -26.48 6.24
CA LEU A 529 27.24 -27.90 6.31
C LEU A 529 27.73 -28.39 4.94
N SER A 530 28.66 -29.34 4.93
CA SER A 530 29.24 -29.89 3.69
C SER A 530 28.28 -30.88 2.99
N ALA A 531 27.11 -30.39 2.58
CA ALA A 531 26.01 -31.16 2.01
C ALA A 531 25.75 -30.85 0.52
N TYR A 532 25.54 -31.90 -0.26
CA TYR A 532 25.45 -31.85 -1.71
C TYR A 532 24.30 -32.68 -2.25
N ILE A 533 23.79 -32.29 -3.41
CA ILE A 533 22.82 -33.02 -4.23
C ILE A 533 23.60 -33.81 -5.29
N HIS A 534 23.45 -35.12 -5.26
CA HIS A 534 24.02 -36.04 -6.23
C HIS A 534 23.16 -36.10 -7.49
N GLN A 535 23.70 -35.63 -8.60
CA GLN A 535 23.09 -35.76 -9.92
C GLN A 535 23.77 -36.89 -10.70
N PRO A 536 23.07 -38.01 -10.96
CA PRO A 536 23.63 -39.11 -11.73
C PRO A 536 23.87 -38.70 -13.19
N GLY A 537 25.08 -38.94 -13.68
CA GLY A 537 25.38 -38.83 -15.11
C GLY A 537 24.73 -39.94 -15.92
N GLY A 538 24.15 -39.61 -17.08
CA GLY A 538 23.85 -40.62 -18.11
C GLY A 538 22.53 -41.39 -17.96
N GLY A 539 21.43 -40.73 -17.55
CA GLY A 539 20.09 -41.32 -17.65
C GLY A 539 19.77 -42.45 -16.67
N GLN A 540 20.66 -42.74 -15.71
CA GLN A 540 20.38 -43.62 -14.59
C GLN A 540 19.31 -42.98 -13.69
N ARG A 541 18.05 -43.35 -13.91
CA ARG A 541 16.94 -43.03 -13.00
C ARG A 541 16.92 -44.07 -11.89
N GLY A 542 16.94 -43.65 -10.63
CA GLY A 542 16.68 -44.54 -9.48
C GLY A 542 17.73 -44.57 -8.37
N ILE A 543 18.50 -43.51 -8.14
CA ILE A 543 19.31 -43.43 -6.92
C ILE A 543 18.37 -43.07 -5.75
N ASP A 544 18.14 -44.03 -4.84
CA ASP A 544 17.29 -43.86 -3.65
C ASP A 544 17.85 -42.83 -2.65
N ARG A 545 19.12 -42.41 -2.81
CA ARG A 545 19.84 -41.47 -1.94
C ARG A 545 20.48 -40.34 -2.74
N PRO A 546 19.70 -39.30 -3.10
CA PRO A 546 20.17 -38.23 -3.98
C PRO A 546 21.00 -37.16 -3.24
N TYR A 547 21.33 -37.35 -1.96
CA TYR A 547 22.10 -36.38 -1.18
C TYR A 547 23.37 -37.01 -0.60
N VAL A 548 24.44 -36.22 -0.56
CA VAL A 548 25.78 -36.64 -0.12
C VAL A 548 26.31 -35.63 0.87
N LEU A 549 26.81 -36.11 2.01
CA LEU A 549 27.55 -35.30 2.97
C LEU A 549 29.04 -35.63 2.87
N LEU A 550 29.87 -34.60 2.82
CA LEU A 550 31.33 -34.69 2.84
C LEU A 550 31.87 -33.97 4.08
N PRO A 551 31.60 -34.51 5.29
CA PRO A 551 31.85 -33.82 6.55
C PRO A 551 33.33 -33.52 6.81
N ARG A 552 34.24 -34.32 6.22
CA ARG A 552 35.68 -34.14 6.30
C ARG A 552 36.34 -34.45 4.97
N ALA A 553 37.48 -33.81 4.73
CA ALA A 553 38.27 -33.98 3.50
C ALA A 553 38.77 -35.42 3.27
N ASP A 554 38.92 -36.22 4.32
CA ASP A 554 39.48 -37.58 4.32
C ASP A 554 38.46 -38.69 4.64
N ALA A 555 37.22 -38.31 4.98
CA ALA A 555 36.16 -39.25 5.31
C ALA A 555 35.47 -39.80 4.05
N ASP A 556 34.86 -40.99 4.18
CA ASP A 556 34.02 -41.53 3.12
C ASP A 556 32.74 -40.70 2.96
N PRO A 557 32.28 -40.44 1.71
CA PRO A 557 31.02 -39.76 1.47
C PRO A 557 29.84 -40.48 2.14
N ILE A 558 28.99 -39.73 2.84
CA ILE A 558 27.81 -40.26 3.50
C ILE A 558 26.58 -39.99 2.62
N TYR A 559 25.97 -41.05 2.09
CA TYR A 559 24.79 -40.95 1.24
C TYR A 559 23.51 -41.02 2.08
N ILE A 560 22.65 -40.02 1.93
CA ILE A 560 21.39 -39.90 2.67
C ILE A 560 20.19 -39.77 1.72
N ASP A 561 19.03 -40.22 2.19
CA ASP A 561 17.75 -40.07 1.48
C ASP A 561 17.09 -38.71 1.77
N GLN A 562 15.99 -38.41 1.06
CA GLN A 562 15.23 -37.17 1.25
C GLN A 562 14.74 -37.02 2.70
N ARG A 563 14.29 -38.10 3.33
CA ARG A 563 13.72 -38.05 4.69
C ARG A 563 14.80 -37.67 5.72
N THR A 564 15.98 -38.23 5.58
CA THR A 564 17.14 -37.93 6.42
C THR A 564 17.62 -36.50 6.19
N ARG A 565 17.65 -36.05 4.93
CA ARG A 565 17.96 -34.66 4.58
C ARG A 565 16.96 -33.67 5.21
N ASP A 566 15.66 -33.89 5.09
CA ASP A 566 14.63 -33.01 5.68
C ASP A 566 14.77 -32.95 7.21
N ARG A 567 15.10 -34.08 7.86
CA ARG A 567 15.38 -34.13 9.30
C ARG A 567 16.68 -33.45 9.68
N LEU A 568 17.72 -33.52 8.85
CA LEU A 568 18.96 -32.76 9.06
C LEU A 568 18.74 -31.26 8.89
N MET A 569 17.85 -30.84 8.00
CA MET A 569 17.46 -29.43 7.87
C MET A 569 16.77 -28.94 9.13
N GLU A 570 15.85 -29.73 9.70
CA GLU A 570 15.24 -29.45 11.00
C GLU A 570 16.28 -29.42 12.12
N ALA A 571 17.21 -30.38 12.14
CA ALA A 571 18.30 -30.43 13.10
C ALA A 571 19.13 -29.14 13.03
N ALA A 572 19.61 -28.77 11.85
CA ALA A 572 20.41 -27.57 11.63
C ALA A 572 19.68 -26.29 12.05
N TYR A 573 18.36 -26.23 11.88
CA TYR A 573 17.52 -25.12 12.33
C TYR A 573 17.38 -25.05 13.85
N TYR A 574 17.02 -26.16 14.51
CA TYR A 574 16.78 -26.17 15.96
C TYR A 574 18.07 -26.17 16.78
N PHE A 575 19.15 -26.71 16.25
CA PHE A 575 20.43 -26.85 16.94
C PHE A 575 21.00 -25.52 17.48
N PRO A 576 21.14 -24.43 16.71
CA PRO A 576 21.66 -23.16 17.23
C PRO A 576 20.73 -22.51 18.24
N LEU A 577 19.41 -22.70 18.08
CA LEU A 577 18.44 -22.24 19.07
C LEU A 577 18.62 -23.00 20.39
N ALA A 578 18.77 -24.32 20.34
CA ALA A 578 18.96 -25.13 21.54
C ALA A 578 20.34 -24.96 22.21
N ASN A 579 21.41 -24.71 21.43
CA ASN A 579 22.80 -24.83 21.90
C ASN A 579 23.67 -23.56 21.78
N ASP A 580 23.14 -22.43 21.31
CA ASP A 580 23.89 -21.17 21.15
C ASP A 580 25.10 -21.21 20.21
N ARG A 581 25.18 -22.23 19.35
CA ARG A 581 26.24 -22.35 18.35
C ARG A 581 25.72 -23.02 17.09
N ARG A 582 26.36 -22.74 15.96
CA ARG A 582 26.03 -23.43 14.71
C ARG A 582 26.30 -24.92 14.82
N MET A 583 25.49 -25.69 14.10
CA MET A 583 25.75 -27.10 13.86
C MET A 583 26.96 -27.21 12.94
N THR A 584 27.88 -28.11 13.27
CA THR A 584 29.09 -28.38 12.49
C THR A 584 28.98 -29.73 11.79
N ASP A 585 29.82 -29.97 10.79
CA ASP A 585 29.90 -31.28 10.13
C ASP A 585 30.22 -32.43 11.11
N ALA A 586 30.98 -32.15 12.18
CA ALA A 586 31.24 -33.13 13.24
C ALA A 586 29.98 -33.49 14.04
N ASP A 587 29.12 -32.51 14.32
CA ASP A 587 27.82 -32.75 14.98
C ASP A 587 26.90 -33.58 14.08
N VAL A 588 26.94 -33.36 12.76
CA VAL A 588 26.19 -34.16 11.78
C VAL A 588 26.69 -35.61 11.75
N GLU A 589 28.00 -35.83 11.73
CA GLU A 589 28.59 -37.17 11.80
C GLU A 589 28.20 -37.91 13.09
N GLU A 590 28.24 -37.24 14.24
CA GLU A 590 27.81 -37.82 15.52
C GLU A 590 26.32 -38.17 15.49
N LEU A 591 25.49 -37.23 15.03
CA LEU A 591 24.06 -37.42 14.93
C LEU A 591 23.70 -38.61 14.01
N LEU A 592 24.37 -38.74 12.86
CA LEU A 592 24.15 -39.86 11.93
C LEU A 592 24.69 -41.20 12.46
N ARG A 593 25.79 -41.20 13.22
CA ARG A 593 26.29 -42.41 13.89
C ARG A 593 25.28 -42.98 14.88
N ASN A 594 24.55 -42.11 15.57
CA ASN A 594 23.55 -42.49 16.55
C ASN A 594 22.24 -43.01 15.93
N VAL A 595 22.04 -42.88 14.61
CA VAL A 595 20.83 -43.38 13.92
C VAL A 595 20.82 -44.91 13.78
N GLY A 596 22.00 -45.54 13.70
CA GLY A 596 22.17 -47.00 13.60
C GLY A 596 21.51 -47.66 12.38
N ASP A 597 21.79 -48.95 12.14
CA ASP A 597 21.18 -49.75 11.06
C ASP A 597 19.67 -50.01 11.25
N ALA A 598 19.09 -49.60 12.38
CA ALA A 598 17.71 -49.90 12.77
C ALA A 598 16.65 -48.96 12.15
N GLY A 599 17.04 -47.98 11.32
CA GLY A 599 16.09 -47.08 10.65
C GLY A 599 15.30 -46.18 11.61
N THR A 600 15.79 -45.97 12.84
CA THR A 600 15.21 -45.05 13.81
C THR A 600 15.39 -43.61 13.36
N SER A 601 14.32 -42.80 13.40
CA SER A 601 14.36 -41.37 13.05
C SER A 601 15.46 -40.64 13.85
N LEU A 602 16.17 -39.72 13.20
CA LEU A 602 17.07 -38.75 13.86
C LEU A 602 16.37 -38.17 15.11
N ALA A 603 16.97 -38.38 16.28
CA ALA A 603 16.39 -37.99 17.57
C ALA A 603 16.60 -36.49 17.83
N ILE A 604 15.86 -35.65 17.11
CA ILE A 604 15.95 -34.18 17.19
C ILE A 604 14.88 -33.57 18.10
N ASP A 605 14.01 -34.38 18.71
CA ASP A 605 12.84 -33.91 19.46
C ASP A 605 13.25 -33.13 20.72
N ASP A 606 14.38 -33.48 21.34
CA ASP A 606 14.92 -32.73 22.48
C ASP A 606 15.40 -31.33 22.05
N TRP A 607 16.08 -31.22 20.91
CA TRP A 607 16.49 -29.93 20.35
C TRP A 607 15.29 -29.10 19.92
N ARG A 608 14.28 -29.73 19.31
CA ARG A 608 13.01 -29.09 18.95
C ARG A 608 12.34 -28.48 20.18
N ARG A 609 12.11 -29.28 21.23
CA ARG A 609 11.47 -28.80 22.48
C ARG A 609 12.28 -27.68 23.14
N ALA A 610 13.61 -27.82 23.19
CA ALA A 610 14.49 -26.80 23.76
C ALA A 610 14.45 -25.49 22.95
N ALA A 611 14.49 -25.59 21.62
CA ALA A 611 14.41 -24.44 20.71
C ALA A 611 13.05 -23.75 20.78
N GLU A 612 11.93 -24.49 20.78
CA GLU A 612 10.58 -23.92 20.93
C GLU A 612 10.41 -23.20 22.26
N LYS A 613 10.88 -23.81 23.36
CA LYS A 613 10.87 -23.16 24.68
C LYS A 613 11.68 -21.87 24.64
N ARG A 614 12.88 -21.92 24.07
CA ARG A 614 13.75 -20.75 23.97
C ARG A 614 13.16 -19.66 23.11
N LEU A 615 12.53 -19.99 21.99
CA LEU A 615 11.86 -19.02 21.13
C LEU A 615 10.72 -18.33 21.90
N LYS A 616 9.93 -19.07 22.69
CA LYS A 616 8.90 -18.49 23.57
C LYS A 616 9.49 -17.58 24.65
N ASP A 617 10.54 -18.04 25.33
CA ASP A 617 11.23 -17.26 26.37
C ASP A 617 11.85 -15.98 25.77
N ALA A 618 12.43 -16.08 24.58
CA ALA A 618 12.99 -14.97 23.81
C ALA A 618 11.91 -14.01 23.33
N ALA A 619 10.76 -14.52 22.90
CA ALA A 619 9.62 -13.71 22.49
C ALA A 619 9.15 -12.85 23.65
N TYR A 620 8.97 -13.47 24.82
CA TYR A 620 8.60 -12.78 26.04
C TYR A 620 9.67 -11.76 26.47
N ALA A 621 10.95 -12.12 26.38
CA ALA A 621 12.06 -11.22 26.69
C ALA A 621 12.11 -10.00 25.76
N GLY A 622 12.00 -10.21 24.45
CA GLY A 622 11.99 -9.11 23.49
C GLY A 622 10.75 -8.23 23.66
N GLN A 623 9.57 -8.82 23.91
CA GLN A 623 8.34 -8.09 24.13
C GLN A 623 8.43 -7.19 25.37
N ARG A 624 9.20 -7.62 26.38
CA ARG A 624 9.55 -6.81 27.53
C ARG A 624 10.57 -5.73 27.18
N ALA A 625 11.64 -6.08 26.45
CA ALA A 625 12.66 -5.14 26.03
C ALA A 625 12.08 -4.00 25.17
N GLU A 626 11.11 -4.30 24.32
CA GLU A 626 10.43 -3.30 23.49
C GLU A 626 9.56 -2.33 24.31
N LEU A 627 8.88 -2.84 25.35
CA LEU A 627 8.08 -2.02 26.28
C LEU A 627 8.97 -1.12 27.13
N ILE A 628 10.03 -1.69 27.71
CA ILE A 628 10.93 -0.96 28.60
C ILE A 628 11.79 0.03 27.80
N GLY A 629 12.19 -0.33 26.57
CA GLY A 629 13.15 0.44 25.80
C GLY A 629 14.57 0.36 26.41
N PRO A 630 15.48 1.27 26.02
CA PRO A 630 16.80 1.40 26.64
C PRO A 630 16.75 2.00 28.05
N ASP A 631 15.58 2.49 28.47
CA ASP A 631 15.37 3.20 29.73
C ASP A 631 15.37 2.20 30.90
N GLU A 632 16.03 2.52 32.02
CA GLU A 632 16.13 1.66 33.22
C GLU A 632 14.80 1.56 34.00
N ILE A 633 13.68 1.23 33.34
CA ILE A 633 12.42 0.96 34.04
C ILE A 633 12.58 -0.33 34.84
N SER A 634 12.49 -0.20 36.17
CA SER A 634 12.64 -1.35 37.07
C SER A 634 11.56 -2.41 36.82
N MET A 635 11.90 -3.68 37.06
CA MET A 635 10.91 -4.77 36.99
C MET A 635 9.73 -4.54 37.95
N GLN A 636 9.97 -3.91 39.10
CA GLN A 636 8.92 -3.56 40.05
C GLN A 636 7.92 -2.56 39.45
N THR A 637 8.41 -1.56 38.72
CA THR A 637 7.57 -0.57 38.03
C THR A 637 6.73 -1.23 36.93
N LEU A 638 7.34 -2.12 36.13
CA LEU A 638 6.61 -2.87 35.11
C LEU A 638 5.50 -3.74 35.72
N THR A 639 5.80 -4.48 36.80
CA THR A 639 4.83 -5.33 37.48
C THR A 639 3.67 -4.50 38.07
N ALA A 640 3.96 -3.37 38.71
CA ALA A 640 2.93 -2.48 39.25
C ALA A 640 2.02 -1.92 38.15
N PHE A 641 2.62 -1.40 37.06
CA PHE A 641 1.88 -0.93 35.89
C PHE A 641 0.99 -2.01 35.27
N SER A 642 1.53 -3.21 35.06
CA SER A 642 0.76 -4.33 34.50
C SER A 642 -0.43 -4.70 35.38
N SER A 643 -0.28 -4.70 36.72
CA SER A 643 -1.40 -4.97 37.64
C SER A 643 -2.54 -3.98 37.43
N VAL A 644 -2.22 -2.69 37.35
CA VAL A 644 -3.22 -1.63 37.16
C VAL A 644 -3.95 -1.79 35.82
N VAL A 645 -3.23 -2.09 34.74
CA VAL A 645 -3.82 -2.32 33.41
C VAL A 645 -4.79 -3.52 33.46
N TRP A 646 -4.35 -4.64 34.04
CA TRP A 646 -5.15 -5.86 34.13
C TRP A 646 -6.40 -5.71 35.00
N GLU A 647 -6.30 -4.96 36.10
CA GLU A 647 -7.43 -4.74 37.02
C GLU A 647 -8.46 -3.75 36.48
N SER A 648 -8.06 -2.86 35.56
CA SER A 648 -8.90 -1.75 35.10
C SER A 648 -9.63 -2.03 33.79
N LEU A 649 -9.02 -2.78 32.87
CA LEU A 649 -9.59 -3.04 31.55
C LEU A 649 -10.63 -4.18 31.58
N PRO A 650 -11.67 -4.14 30.72
CA PRO A 650 -12.61 -5.25 30.57
C PRO A 650 -11.94 -6.58 30.23
N GLU A 651 -12.61 -7.68 30.56
CA GLU A 651 -12.16 -9.01 30.13
C GLU A 651 -12.01 -9.04 28.61
N ARG A 652 -10.87 -9.55 28.13
CA ARG A 652 -10.52 -9.59 26.71
C ARG A 652 -10.22 -8.25 26.06
N CYS A 653 -9.71 -7.29 26.83
CA CYS A 653 -9.31 -5.98 26.33
C CYS A 653 -7.82 -5.77 26.61
N GLN A 654 -7.07 -5.26 25.63
CA GLN A 654 -5.68 -4.89 25.83
C GLN A 654 -5.32 -3.62 25.04
N PHE A 655 -4.48 -2.78 25.62
CA PHE A 655 -3.92 -1.64 24.90
C PHE A 655 -3.04 -2.09 23.74
N SER A 656 -2.96 -1.25 22.70
CA SER A 656 -1.94 -1.38 21.66
C SER A 656 -0.54 -1.28 22.29
N ARG A 657 0.47 -1.91 21.68
CA ARG A 657 1.86 -1.87 22.17
C ARG A 657 2.40 -0.45 22.32
N SER A 658 2.12 0.43 21.35
CA SER A 658 2.55 1.83 21.39
C SER A 658 1.89 2.59 22.56
N THR A 659 0.60 2.36 22.79
CA THR A 659 -0.13 2.95 23.91
C THR A 659 0.40 2.44 25.24
N GLU A 660 0.56 1.12 25.38
CA GLU A 660 1.10 0.51 26.60
C GLU A 660 2.50 1.01 26.92
N LYS A 661 3.38 1.13 25.92
CA LYS A 661 4.73 1.69 26.08
C LYS A 661 4.72 3.14 26.54
N ARG A 662 3.87 3.99 25.94
CA ARG A 662 3.72 5.40 26.35
C ARG A 662 3.21 5.50 27.78
N LEU A 663 2.18 4.73 28.12
CA LEU A 663 1.61 4.70 29.46
C LEU A 663 2.61 4.17 30.49
N LEU A 664 3.40 3.15 30.17
CA LEU A 664 4.45 2.63 31.05
C LEU A 664 5.54 3.68 31.34
N ARG A 665 5.99 4.42 30.30
CA ARG A 665 6.95 5.52 30.46
C ARG A 665 6.37 6.67 31.28
N ALA A 666 5.11 7.02 31.05
CA ALA A 666 4.41 8.00 31.86
C ALA A 666 4.25 7.52 33.32
N TYR A 667 3.92 6.25 33.52
CA TYR A 667 3.74 5.62 34.83
C TYR A 667 5.04 5.64 35.65
N ALA A 668 6.18 5.41 35.01
CA ALA A 668 7.49 5.51 35.66
C ALA A 668 7.79 6.92 36.22
N ARG A 669 7.17 7.97 35.67
CA ARG A 669 7.34 9.37 36.09
C ARG A 669 6.23 9.85 37.02
N GLN A 670 4.98 9.45 36.76
CA GLN A 670 3.78 9.93 37.42
C GLN A 670 2.77 8.77 37.61
N PRO A 671 3.03 7.82 38.51
CA PRO A 671 2.22 6.62 38.65
C PRO A 671 0.76 6.94 38.96
N GLU A 672 0.48 7.80 39.95
CA GLU A 672 -0.88 8.12 40.40
C GLU A 672 -1.77 8.70 39.28
N ALA A 673 -1.22 9.58 38.44
CA ALA A 673 -1.95 10.19 37.33
C ALA A 673 -2.33 9.16 36.26
N VAL A 674 -1.38 8.29 35.90
CA VAL A 674 -1.59 7.22 34.92
C VAL A 674 -2.55 6.16 35.46
N GLU A 675 -2.47 5.81 36.75
CA GLU A 675 -3.43 4.91 37.38
C GLU A 675 -4.86 5.44 37.31
N SER A 676 -5.06 6.71 37.64
CA SER A 676 -6.37 7.36 37.55
C SER A 676 -6.92 7.29 36.12
N TRP A 677 -6.09 7.63 35.13
CA TRP A 677 -6.48 7.59 33.73
C TRP A 677 -6.85 6.18 33.26
N ILE A 678 -6.04 5.16 33.58
CA ILE A 678 -6.29 3.77 33.18
C ILE A 678 -7.61 3.27 33.77
N ARG A 679 -7.89 3.57 35.05
CA ARG A 679 -9.14 3.19 35.72
C ARG A 679 -10.36 3.88 35.10
N GLU A 680 -10.28 5.18 34.83
CA GLU A 680 -11.36 5.92 34.17
C GLU A 680 -11.62 5.41 32.75
N HIS A 681 -10.56 5.16 31.98
CA HIS A 681 -10.65 4.62 30.64
C HIS A 681 -11.28 3.21 30.63
N GLY A 682 -10.81 2.34 31.52
CA GLY A 682 -11.34 0.98 31.69
C GLY A 682 -12.81 0.95 32.09
N LEU A 683 -13.24 1.84 32.99
CA LEU A 683 -14.64 2.02 33.35
C LEU A 683 -15.48 2.44 32.14
N ALA A 684 -14.99 3.38 31.33
CA ALA A 684 -15.71 3.85 30.14
C ALA A 684 -15.87 2.73 29.08
N LEU A 685 -14.84 1.89 28.89
CA LEU A 685 -14.91 0.71 28.03
C LEU A 685 -15.91 -0.32 28.56
N THR A 686 -15.94 -0.56 29.87
CA THR A 686 -16.89 -1.48 30.53
C THR A 686 -18.34 -1.00 30.32
N VAL A 687 -18.59 0.31 30.43
CA VAL A 687 -19.91 0.89 30.14
C VAL A 687 -20.29 0.73 28.66
N ALA A 688 -19.33 0.88 27.74
CA ALA A 688 -19.57 0.67 26.31
C ALA A 688 -19.91 -0.79 25.99
N GLU A 689 -19.25 -1.74 26.66
CA GLU A 689 -19.51 -3.18 26.57
C GLU A 689 -20.93 -3.50 27.03
N ALA A 690 -21.31 -3.07 28.24
CA ALA A 690 -22.65 -3.29 28.78
C ALA A 690 -23.76 -2.72 27.87
N ARG A 691 -23.53 -1.55 27.26
CA ARG A 691 -24.47 -0.95 26.29
C ARG A 691 -24.61 -1.79 25.02
N ARG A 692 -23.52 -2.40 24.54
CA ARG A 692 -23.54 -3.27 23.36
C ARG A 692 -24.29 -4.55 23.64
N ASP A 693 -24.01 -5.18 24.77
CA ASP A 693 -24.66 -6.44 25.17
C ASP A 693 -26.18 -6.24 25.35
N ALA A 694 -26.58 -5.12 25.96
CA ALA A 694 -27.99 -4.74 26.09
C ALA A 694 -28.71 -4.57 24.73
N ARG A 695 -28.00 -4.15 23.67
CA ARG A 695 -28.57 -4.03 22.31
C ARG A 695 -28.66 -5.37 21.58
N GLN A 696 -27.82 -6.35 21.92
CA GLN A 696 -27.82 -7.67 21.29
C GLN A 696 -28.83 -8.64 21.91
N GLY A 697 -29.25 -8.37 23.15
CA GLY A 697 -30.28 -9.15 23.85
C GLY A 697 -31.73 -8.70 23.57
N GLN A 698 -31.93 -7.66 22.76
CA GLN A 698 -33.23 -7.21 22.25
C GLN A 698 -33.44 -7.76 20.84
#